data_AF-A0A8I6YLZ0-F1
#
_entry.id   AF-A0A8I6YLZ0-F1
#
_cell.length_a   1.000
_cell.length_b   1.000
_cell.length_c   1.000
_cell.angle_alpha   90.00
_cell.angle_beta   90.00
_cell.angle_gamma   90.00
#
_symmetry.space_group_name_H-M   'P 1'
#
loop_
_entity.id
_entity.type
_entity.pdbx_description
1 polymer ?
#
loop_
_entity_poly.entity_id
_entity_poly.type
_entity_poly.pdbx_seq_one_letter_code
_entity_poly.pdbx_strand_id
1 'polypeptide(L)'
;MRRQASAAQNDLEHMLSHENEQPRALPLSLLENITDDFSENHRIGSGGFAVVYKGKLENGIVAVKKLSERLEISDDKFKDEVRCLMKVKHKNIVRFLGYCANIQGEMVGYNGDFVMADVRQRLLCFEYVPKGNLDEYMKDASCGLDWIKSYQIIKGICEGLHYLHQNHIVHLDLKPANILLDDNLVPKITDFGLSRCFDEKQSRAITKNMSGTWGYMPPEFHSGDVCIITYKSDIYSLGVVIMEMLTGKKWYPAYPDIDDVLESWRNKLRESQWGMQLKQIRLCTEIGIECLDVNRANRPDTSHIIDRLGETEDKCIITGMTYSTIALENMEDATNNLLFRRNNDHLMNESAKKNVIVGQGIAKNLRAGQECLNVNLHIVEVESGPSMSANDCNLQEAKEFLNGDLHIVAAEYALSISTEDRNLQEALQFIKDDPVGVIGIWGPGGVGKTHLLNNIKNALDGDMTFNYVVQVTASRGCSVEKIRTDIARQLDLKYDGNVQSQCHAIFDFLKKRSFLVLLDDLWDQIDLQAVGIPYPLGSIDQIRRKVVITTRSRKVCGQMEVRKECKVACLQEEESWQLFQDKVGHETLSYSPRIDALARELVMEMKGLPLALITIAKAMYAKFDTAEWEYAIQHMKRTCCDNDDPLDMERVVFSQVKFSFDCLRNNTLRDCFLTCALWPENQMIPKVELAKCWIGLGLVFESDIQSSYTKAYSLIGELLASCLLDGCGKLYDFVKMHDVVRDMALWISSGCSENNGKWFVRAGVGPDQKFSIPWNQVRCISLVQNRLLEFPPVDSNPHYMRILCLGNNMLHESIIAGEIKKFASLTYLDLRFNRLSSIPEELCSLANLEHLDLSDNLDVDEVPHCFGNLIKLKFLYLESTSIQRIPERVISSLKALQVIDFRTDFFSPVPKELLSRMLQELGTIPHLKAVGIIVEYNILQLREGNYLPIRYLNLRGLETHALNFSDILSHDFARRNLYELRIQMCKMKEIILSQELAQPSCCFGTLNQLLLFHLSDLREIIWMKTSPTSLFPRLACLTVLFCGKLNDLSWAMYLPCLEQLIIGGCSLMQQTFLSDRGDNKCSEQNSSKTFPCLKYLRISRCVSLVNIGDPDVTFPSLERLELDDCQELKRLPFRTNSLPRKLQVLEIDVKSWERLELEECAKSFLQHRLEIVEDIP
;
A
#
# COMPACT_ATOMS: atom_id res chain seq x y z
N MET A 1 -17.52 -49.48 6.74
CA MET A 1 -18.46 -48.61 6.00
C MET A 1 -19.89 -48.75 6.56
N ARG A 2 -20.93 -49.26 5.85
CA ARG A 2 -22.36 -49.11 6.27
C ARG A 2 -22.69 -49.28 7.78
N ARG A 3 -22.18 -50.32 8.47
CA ARG A 3 -22.39 -50.50 9.92
C ARG A 3 -21.76 -49.42 10.82
N GLN A 4 -20.66 -48.80 10.41
CA GLN A 4 -20.02 -47.70 11.14
C GLN A 4 -20.72 -46.35 10.89
N ALA A 5 -21.24 -46.13 9.68
CA ALA A 5 -21.99 -44.92 9.37
C ALA A 5 -23.27 -44.82 10.21
N SER A 6 -24.03 -45.92 10.34
CA SER A 6 -25.21 -45.99 11.21
C SER A 6 -24.88 -45.78 12.69
N ALA A 7 -23.78 -46.34 13.21
CA ALA A 7 -23.36 -46.09 14.60
C ALA A 7 -23.03 -44.61 14.83
N ALA A 8 -22.22 -44.01 13.95
CA ALA A 8 -21.85 -42.60 14.06
C ALA A 8 -23.03 -41.63 13.82
N GLN A 9 -24.04 -42.04 13.05
CA GLN A 9 -25.31 -41.30 12.93
C GLN A 9 -26.04 -41.30 14.26
N ASN A 10 -26.23 -42.48 14.88
CA ASN A 10 -26.86 -42.59 16.20
C ASN A 10 -26.12 -41.76 17.27
N ASP A 11 -24.78 -41.73 17.23
CA ASP A 11 -23.96 -40.89 18.11
C ASP A 11 -24.25 -39.39 17.87
N LEU A 12 -24.29 -38.94 16.62
CA LEU A 12 -24.60 -37.53 16.28
C LEU A 12 -26.04 -37.15 16.63
N GLU A 13 -27.01 -38.05 16.47
CA GLU A 13 -28.40 -37.89 16.87
C GLU A 13 -28.56 -37.86 18.41
N HIS A 14 -27.76 -38.65 19.13
CA HIS A 14 -27.68 -38.59 20.59
C HIS A 14 -27.07 -37.25 21.06
N MET A 15 -25.99 -36.78 20.41
CA MET A 15 -25.41 -35.46 20.67
C MET A 15 -26.38 -34.32 20.31
N LEU A 16 -27.22 -34.47 19.28
CA LEU A 16 -28.22 -33.46 18.94
C LEU A 16 -29.33 -33.39 20.01
N SER A 17 -29.78 -34.53 20.53
CA SER A 17 -30.87 -34.62 21.52
C SER A 17 -30.44 -34.38 22.99
N HIS A 18 -29.18 -34.61 23.34
CA HIS A 18 -28.68 -34.44 24.71
C HIS A 18 -27.65 -33.30 24.79
N GLU A 19 -28.06 -32.15 25.32
CA GLU A 19 -27.21 -30.96 25.44
C GLU A 19 -25.91 -31.19 26.24
N ASN A 20 -25.87 -32.20 27.11
CA ASN A 20 -24.73 -32.51 27.98
C ASN A 20 -23.64 -33.39 27.34
N GLU A 21 -23.81 -33.81 26.10
CA GLU A 21 -22.74 -34.49 25.36
C GLU A 21 -21.60 -33.55 24.95
N GLN A 22 -20.39 -34.11 24.87
CA GLN A 22 -19.21 -33.40 24.35
C GLN A 22 -19.05 -33.62 22.84
N PRO A 23 -18.59 -32.60 22.07
CA PRO A 23 -18.34 -32.74 20.63
C PRO A 23 -17.23 -33.76 20.33
N ARG A 24 -17.35 -34.49 19.21
CA ARG A 24 -16.42 -35.59 18.86
C ARG A 24 -15.96 -35.53 17.40
N ALA A 25 -15.00 -36.39 17.04
CA ALA A 25 -14.62 -36.57 15.64
C ALA A 25 -15.71 -37.35 14.88
N LEU A 26 -16.17 -36.81 13.75
CA LEU A 26 -17.24 -37.35 12.91
C LEU A 26 -16.65 -37.93 11.61
N PRO A 27 -17.06 -39.14 11.16
CA PRO A 27 -16.61 -39.70 9.89
C PRO A 27 -17.06 -38.84 8.70
N LEU A 28 -16.20 -38.66 7.70
CA LEU A 28 -16.58 -37.93 6.48
C LEU A 28 -17.83 -38.54 5.82
N SER A 29 -17.89 -39.88 5.74
CA SER A 29 -19.03 -40.62 5.17
C SER A 29 -20.35 -40.49 5.92
N LEU A 30 -20.35 -39.93 7.14
CA LEU A 30 -21.58 -39.52 7.82
C LEU A 30 -22.03 -38.16 7.28
N LEU A 31 -21.10 -37.20 7.21
CA LEU A 31 -21.37 -35.83 6.76
C LEU A 31 -21.79 -35.79 5.27
N GLU A 32 -21.14 -36.58 4.41
CA GLU A 32 -21.56 -36.83 3.02
C GLU A 32 -23.02 -37.33 2.97
N ASN A 33 -23.33 -38.41 3.70
CA ASN A 33 -24.65 -39.05 3.68
C ASN A 33 -25.78 -38.10 4.14
N ILE A 34 -25.59 -37.37 5.25
CA ILE A 34 -26.64 -36.50 5.80
C ILE A 34 -26.83 -35.20 5.00
N THR A 35 -25.85 -34.80 4.18
CA THR A 35 -25.91 -33.59 3.31
C THR A 35 -26.23 -33.90 1.85
N ASP A 36 -26.51 -35.17 1.50
CA ASP A 36 -26.73 -35.62 0.13
C ASP A 36 -25.50 -35.32 -0.76
N ASP A 37 -24.33 -35.78 -0.32
CA ASP A 37 -23.02 -35.56 -0.95
C ASP A 37 -22.67 -34.07 -1.17
N PHE A 38 -22.93 -33.24 -0.14
CA PHE A 38 -22.78 -31.79 -0.18
C PHE A 38 -23.55 -31.12 -1.34
N SER A 39 -24.71 -31.68 -1.70
CA SER A 39 -25.60 -31.16 -2.75
C SER A 39 -26.00 -29.71 -2.50
N GLU A 40 -25.96 -28.89 -3.56
CA GLU A 40 -26.38 -27.49 -3.54
C GLU A 40 -27.84 -27.32 -3.08
N ASN A 41 -28.69 -28.34 -3.23
CA ASN A 41 -30.06 -28.35 -2.70
C ASN A 41 -30.13 -28.32 -1.16
N HIS A 42 -29.02 -28.63 -0.47
CA HIS A 42 -28.88 -28.56 0.98
C HIS A 42 -28.04 -27.36 1.43
N ARG A 43 -27.50 -26.55 0.53
CA ARG A 43 -26.70 -25.35 0.87
C ARG A 43 -27.58 -24.30 1.54
N ILE A 44 -27.13 -23.81 2.71
CA ILE A 44 -27.82 -22.78 3.51
C ILE A 44 -27.01 -21.50 3.68
N GLY A 45 -25.72 -21.49 3.30
CA GLY A 45 -24.90 -20.29 3.29
C GLY A 45 -23.53 -20.52 2.67
N SER A 46 -22.83 -19.43 2.34
CA SER A 46 -21.44 -19.48 1.86
C SER A 46 -20.73 -18.15 2.12
N GLY A 47 -19.57 -18.22 2.76
CA GLY A 47 -18.64 -17.09 2.91
C GLY A 47 -17.35 -17.32 2.11
N GLY A 48 -16.38 -16.41 2.23
CA GLY A 48 -15.11 -16.50 1.50
C GLY A 48 -14.24 -17.72 1.81
N PHE A 49 -14.46 -18.36 2.96
CA PHE A 49 -13.61 -19.47 3.47
C PHE A 49 -14.35 -20.81 3.63
N ALA A 50 -15.68 -20.83 3.54
CA ALA A 50 -16.49 -22.03 3.81
C ALA A 50 -17.88 -21.99 3.16
N VAL A 51 -18.44 -23.16 2.88
CA VAL A 51 -19.84 -23.36 2.49
C VAL A 51 -20.55 -24.14 3.60
N VAL A 52 -21.79 -23.77 3.92
CA VAL A 52 -22.58 -24.40 4.98
C VAL A 52 -23.75 -25.14 4.38
N TYR A 53 -23.88 -26.41 4.73
CA TYR A 53 -24.90 -27.35 4.27
C TYR A 53 -25.82 -27.79 5.41
N LYS A 54 -27.04 -28.16 5.06
CA LYS A 54 -28.10 -28.61 5.98
C LYS A 54 -28.10 -30.14 6.04
N GLY A 55 -27.50 -30.70 7.09
CA GLY A 55 -27.54 -32.13 7.36
C GLY A 55 -28.92 -32.55 7.87
N LYS A 56 -29.50 -33.62 7.31
CA LYS A 56 -30.76 -34.23 7.75
C LYS A 56 -30.47 -35.50 8.55
N LEU A 57 -31.06 -35.61 9.74
CA LEU A 57 -31.01 -36.77 10.61
C LEU A 57 -32.43 -37.32 10.83
N GLU A 58 -32.58 -38.51 11.42
CA GLU A 58 -33.91 -39.05 11.73
C GLU A 58 -34.61 -38.26 12.83
N ASN A 59 -33.84 -37.68 13.77
CA ASN A 59 -34.37 -36.91 14.91
C ASN A 59 -34.23 -35.38 14.79
N GLY A 60 -33.69 -34.84 13.69
CA GLY A 60 -33.47 -33.40 13.59
C GLY A 60 -32.62 -32.94 12.39
N ILE A 61 -32.03 -31.75 12.55
CA ILE A 61 -31.29 -31.03 11.50
C ILE A 61 -30.00 -30.47 12.10
N VAL A 62 -28.90 -30.57 11.35
CA VAL A 62 -27.59 -30.01 11.71
C VAL A 62 -27.07 -29.06 10.63
N ALA A 63 -26.16 -28.15 10.99
CA ALA A 63 -25.43 -27.30 10.05
C ALA A 63 -23.99 -27.82 9.90
N VAL A 64 -23.59 -28.13 8.67
CA VAL A 64 -22.27 -28.69 8.31
C VAL A 64 -21.49 -27.64 7.52
N LYS A 65 -20.54 -26.97 8.18
CA LYS A 65 -19.61 -25.99 7.58
C LYS A 65 -18.43 -26.77 6.98
N LYS A 66 -18.37 -26.88 5.65
CA LYS A 66 -17.21 -27.41 4.91
C LYS A 66 -16.27 -26.25 4.55
N LEU A 67 -15.00 -26.35 4.95
CA LEU A 67 -14.00 -25.34 4.59
C LEU A 67 -13.59 -25.44 3.11
N SER A 68 -13.20 -24.32 2.51
CA SER A 68 -12.85 -24.24 1.09
C SER A 68 -11.49 -24.88 0.79
N GLU A 69 -11.49 -25.88 -0.09
CA GLU A 69 -10.29 -26.55 -0.61
C GLU A 69 -9.47 -25.66 -1.56
N ARG A 70 -10.04 -24.55 -2.07
CA ARG A 70 -9.41 -23.67 -3.08
C ARG A 70 -8.51 -22.58 -2.49
N LEU A 71 -8.44 -22.49 -1.17
CA LEU A 71 -7.55 -21.59 -0.44
C LEU A 71 -6.68 -22.47 0.47
N GLU A 72 -5.39 -22.18 0.57
CA GLU A 72 -4.50 -22.82 1.54
C GLU A 72 -4.81 -22.30 2.97
N ILE A 73 -5.96 -22.68 3.49
CA ILE A 73 -6.31 -22.52 4.90
C ILE A 73 -5.37 -23.45 5.66
N SER A 74 -4.39 -22.88 6.37
CA SER A 74 -3.44 -23.67 7.16
C SER A 74 -4.19 -24.55 8.16
N ASP A 75 -3.75 -25.81 8.29
CA ASP A 75 -4.35 -26.77 9.22
C ASP A 75 -4.41 -26.22 10.66
N ASP A 76 -3.52 -25.29 11.02
CA ASP A 76 -3.50 -24.62 12.31
C ASP A 76 -4.69 -23.68 12.52
N LYS A 77 -5.21 -22.99 11.48
CA LYS A 77 -6.47 -22.24 11.60
C LYS A 77 -7.67 -23.14 11.92
N PHE A 78 -7.73 -24.31 11.30
CA PHE A 78 -8.77 -25.30 11.61
C PHE A 78 -8.60 -25.87 13.02
N LYS A 79 -7.36 -26.16 13.46
CA LYS A 79 -7.07 -26.57 14.84
C LYS A 79 -7.44 -25.48 15.84
N ASP A 80 -7.18 -24.20 15.54
CA ASP A 80 -7.53 -23.05 16.40
C ASP A 80 -9.06 -22.90 16.52
N GLU A 81 -9.79 -22.94 15.40
CA GLU A 81 -11.27 -22.89 15.40
C GLU A 81 -11.84 -24.06 16.22
N VAL A 82 -11.35 -25.29 16.01
CA VAL A 82 -11.74 -26.46 16.82
C VAL A 82 -11.33 -26.29 18.30
N ARG A 83 -10.12 -25.80 18.61
CA ARG A 83 -9.62 -25.59 19.99
C ARG A 83 -10.53 -24.63 20.76
N CYS A 84 -11.08 -23.61 20.11
CA CYS A 84 -11.99 -22.67 20.75
C CYS A 84 -13.44 -23.21 20.79
N LEU A 85 -13.92 -23.87 19.74
CA LEU A 85 -15.24 -24.52 19.73
C LEU A 85 -15.36 -25.64 20.78
N MET A 86 -14.27 -26.39 21.04
CA MET A 86 -14.23 -27.42 22.08
C MET A 86 -14.27 -26.87 23.52
N LYS A 87 -13.98 -25.58 23.73
CA LYS A 87 -14.07 -24.93 25.06
C LYS A 87 -15.50 -24.43 25.38
N VAL A 88 -16.34 -24.18 24.37
CA VAL A 88 -17.54 -23.34 24.55
C VAL A 88 -18.86 -24.11 24.52
N LYS A 89 -19.68 -23.89 25.55
CA LYS A 89 -21.07 -24.35 25.59
C LYS A 89 -21.90 -23.35 26.40
N HIS A 90 -22.65 -22.51 25.71
CA HIS A 90 -23.51 -21.50 26.31
C HIS A 90 -24.79 -21.32 25.47
N LYS A 91 -25.90 -20.95 26.12
CA LYS A 91 -27.20 -20.72 25.44
C LYS A 91 -27.07 -19.74 24.26
N ASN A 92 -26.24 -18.71 24.39
CA ASN A 92 -25.99 -17.67 23.39
C ASN A 92 -24.79 -17.93 22.47
N ILE A 93 -24.39 -19.19 22.30
CA ILE A 93 -23.39 -19.62 21.31
C ILE A 93 -24.04 -20.74 20.49
N VAL A 94 -23.74 -20.82 19.18
CA VAL A 94 -24.19 -21.93 18.34
C VAL A 94 -23.48 -23.20 18.78
N ARG A 95 -24.24 -24.21 19.22
CA ARG A 95 -23.68 -25.43 19.80
C ARG A 95 -22.94 -26.25 18.76
N PHE A 96 -21.65 -26.46 19.01
CA PHE A 96 -20.79 -27.36 18.26
C PHE A 96 -21.12 -28.83 18.59
N LEU A 97 -21.11 -29.70 17.58
CA LEU A 97 -21.44 -31.13 17.69
C LEU A 97 -20.25 -32.03 17.33
N GLY A 98 -19.33 -31.55 16.48
CA GLY A 98 -18.14 -32.31 16.13
C GLY A 98 -17.43 -31.82 14.87
N TYR A 99 -16.33 -32.46 14.52
CA TYR A 99 -15.48 -32.08 13.38
C TYR A 99 -15.06 -33.29 12.54
N CYS A 100 -14.79 -33.07 11.26
CA CYS A 100 -14.11 -34.02 10.39
C CYS A 100 -12.76 -33.43 9.96
N ALA A 101 -11.69 -34.19 10.19
CA ALA A 101 -10.31 -33.83 9.85
C ALA A 101 -9.67 -34.94 8.99
N ASN A 102 -10.37 -35.34 7.93
CA ASN A 102 -9.99 -36.46 7.07
C ASN A 102 -8.90 -36.05 6.05
N ILE A 103 -8.05 -36.99 5.68
CA ILE A 103 -7.04 -36.82 4.61
C ILE A 103 -7.09 -38.08 3.76
N GLN A 104 -7.28 -37.91 2.45
CA GLN A 104 -7.38 -39.01 1.49
C GLN A 104 -6.47 -38.73 0.30
N GLY A 105 -5.66 -39.71 -0.07
CA GLY A 105 -4.88 -39.66 -1.30
C GLY A 105 -5.77 -39.86 -2.52
N GLU A 106 -5.89 -38.84 -3.37
CA GLU A 106 -6.65 -38.88 -4.63
C GLU A 106 -5.70 -38.79 -5.83
N MET A 107 -6.01 -39.51 -6.92
CA MET A 107 -5.26 -39.46 -8.18
C MET A 107 -5.66 -38.23 -8.99
N VAL A 108 -5.00 -37.10 -8.76
CA VAL A 108 -5.26 -35.83 -9.45
C VAL A 108 -4.33 -35.65 -10.66
N GLY A 109 -4.86 -35.06 -11.73
CA GLY A 109 -4.07 -34.72 -12.92
C GLY A 109 -3.23 -33.47 -12.70
N TYR A 110 -1.90 -33.60 -12.66
CA TYR A 110 -0.95 -32.49 -12.49
C TYR A 110 0.09 -32.49 -13.61
N ASN A 111 0.19 -31.38 -14.35
CA ASN A 111 1.07 -31.20 -15.52
C ASN A 111 0.93 -32.23 -16.67
N GLY A 112 -0.04 -33.15 -16.61
CA GLY A 112 -0.30 -34.17 -17.62
C GLY A 112 -0.21 -35.60 -17.08
N ASP A 113 0.46 -35.80 -15.95
CA ASP A 113 0.52 -37.07 -15.22
C ASP A 113 -0.55 -37.14 -14.12
N PHE A 114 -0.91 -38.35 -13.71
CA PHE A 114 -1.73 -38.57 -12.52
C PHE A 114 -0.82 -38.77 -11.30
N VAL A 115 -0.99 -37.92 -10.28
CA VAL A 115 -0.23 -37.97 -9.02
C VAL A 115 -1.18 -38.21 -7.86
N MET A 116 -0.73 -39.00 -6.87
CA MET A 116 -1.42 -39.11 -5.59
C MET A 116 -1.22 -37.82 -4.79
N ALA A 117 -2.30 -37.08 -4.52
CA ALA A 117 -2.29 -35.87 -3.70
C ALA A 117 -3.18 -36.04 -2.46
N ASP A 118 -2.71 -35.55 -1.31
CA ASP A 118 -3.46 -35.59 -0.04
C ASP A 118 -4.57 -34.53 -0.02
N VAL A 119 -5.79 -34.92 -0.41
CA VAL A 119 -6.99 -34.09 -0.33
C VAL A 119 -7.45 -33.99 1.13
N ARG A 120 -7.43 -32.77 1.67
CA ARG A 120 -7.74 -32.48 3.07
C ARG A 120 -9.19 -32.06 3.24
N GLN A 121 -10.03 -32.98 3.68
CA GLN A 121 -11.42 -32.67 4.02
C GLN A 121 -11.48 -32.12 5.46
N ARG A 122 -11.94 -30.87 5.60
CA ARG A 122 -12.02 -30.12 6.86
C ARG A 122 -13.44 -29.60 7.05
N LEU A 123 -14.17 -30.17 8.01
CA LEU A 123 -15.58 -29.83 8.25
C LEU A 123 -15.88 -29.67 9.74
N LEU A 124 -16.87 -28.83 10.04
CA LEU A 124 -17.38 -28.56 11.38
C LEU A 124 -18.91 -28.75 11.38
N CYS A 125 -19.43 -29.44 12.38
CA CYS A 125 -20.85 -29.75 12.53
C CYS A 125 -21.43 -29.04 13.76
N PHE A 126 -22.59 -28.41 13.60
CA PHE A 126 -23.28 -27.59 14.58
C PHE A 126 -24.76 -27.91 14.64
N GLU A 127 -25.45 -27.46 15.70
CA GLU A 127 -26.92 -27.38 15.70
C GLU A 127 -27.43 -26.47 14.56
N TYR A 128 -28.57 -26.79 13.97
CA TYR A 128 -29.20 -25.93 12.97
C TYR A 128 -30.05 -24.85 13.65
N VAL A 129 -29.71 -23.57 13.41
CA VAL A 129 -30.39 -22.41 14.00
C VAL A 129 -31.38 -21.82 12.97
N PRO A 130 -32.70 -21.89 13.19
CA PRO A 130 -33.68 -21.85 12.09
C PRO A 130 -34.12 -20.48 11.60
N LYS A 131 -33.93 -19.37 12.34
CA LYS A 131 -34.37 -18.03 11.91
C LYS A 131 -33.33 -17.25 11.09
N GLY A 132 -32.18 -17.86 10.78
CA GLY A 132 -31.10 -17.16 10.07
C GLY A 132 -30.34 -16.19 10.98
N ASN A 133 -29.82 -15.10 10.39
CA ASN A 133 -28.89 -14.17 11.03
C ASN A 133 -29.52 -12.79 11.31
N LEU A 134 -28.98 -12.07 12.29
CA LEU A 134 -29.49 -10.77 12.74
C LEU A 134 -29.38 -9.66 11.67
N ASP A 135 -28.44 -9.77 10.72
CA ASP A 135 -28.27 -8.80 9.62
C ASP A 135 -29.49 -8.77 8.67
N GLU A 136 -30.23 -9.87 8.53
CA GLU A 136 -31.50 -9.90 7.78
C GLU A 136 -32.60 -9.11 8.51
N TYR A 137 -32.67 -9.20 9.85
CA TYR A 137 -33.60 -8.44 10.70
C TYR A 137 -33.24 -6.96 10.86
N MET A 138 -32.09 -6.52 10.36
CA MET A 138 -31.67 -5.10 10.35
C MET A 138 -31.95 -4.40 9.01
N LYS A 139 -32.11 -5.16 7.91
CA LYS A 139 -32.26 -4.62 6.55
C LYS A 139 -33.70 -4.21 6.21
N ASP A 140 -34.69 -4.79 6.89
CA ASP A 140 -36.11 -4.57 6.62
C ASP A 140 -36.79 -3.88 7.81
N ALA A 141 -37.23 -2.63 7.61
CA ALA A 141 -37.93 -1.84 8.63
C ALA A 141 -39.31 -2.42 9.03
N SER A 142 -39.82 -3.45 8.33
CA SER A 142 -41.11 -4.08 8.60
C SER A 142 -41.03 -5.39 9.41
N CYS A 143 -39.83 -5.96 9.64
CA CYS A 143 -39.66 -7.34 10.14
C CYS A 143 -39.97 -7.59 11.64
N GLY A 144 -40.52 -6.61 12.36
CA GLY A 144 -41.26 -6.86 13.61
C GLY A 144 -40.43 -7.08 14.90
N LEU A 145 -39.16 -6.66 14.93
CA LEU A 145 -38.41 -6.49 16.19
C LEU A 145 -38.89 -5.23 16.92
N ASP A 146 -39.71 -5.43 17.95
CA ASP A 146 -40.00 -4.41 18.96
C ASP A 146 -38.81 -4.25 19.93
N TRP A 147 -38.80 -3.15 20.70
CA TRP A 147 -37.72 -2.87 21.64
C TRP A 147 -37.46 -3.98 22.66
N ILE A 148 -38.49 -4.71 23.10
CA ILE A 148 -38.32 -5.76 24.12
C ILE A 148 -37.48 -6.91 23.54
N LYS A 149 -37.77 -7.33 22.30
CA LYS A 149 -36.94 -8.31 21.57
C LYS A 149 -35.54 -7.78 21.33
N SER A 150 -35.41 -6.53 20.86
CA SER A 150 -34.09 -5.91 20.60
C SER A 150 -33.22 -5.85 21.85
N TYR A 151 -33.79 -5.52 23.01
CA TYR A 151 -33.09 -5.50 24.29
C TYR A 151 -32.66 -6.91 24.73
N GLN A 152 -33.53 -7.92 24.61
CA GLN A 152 -33.17 -9.31 24.92
C GLN A 152 -32.10 -9.86 23.96
N ILE A 153 -32.08 -9.43 22.69
CA ILE A 153 -31.02 -9.75 21.74
C ILE A 153 -29.70 -9.06 22.15
N ILE A 154 -29.70 -7.76 22.45
CA ILE A 154 -28.50 -7.06 22.97
C ILE A 154 -27.95 -7.77 24.20
N LYS A 155 -28.80 -8.05 25.20
CA LYS A 155 -28.43 -8.75 26.43
C LYS A 155 -27.83 -10.13 26.15
N GLY A 156 -28.48 -10.94 25.31
CA GLY A 156 -27.99 -12.27 24.97
C GLY A 156 -26.65 -12.26 24.22
N ILE A 157 -26.38 -11.26 23.37
CA ILE A 157 -25.07 -11.06 22.75
C ILE A 157 -24.02 -10.72 23.82
N CYS A 158 -24.32 -9.81 24.75
CA CYS A 158 -23.44 -9.48 25.87
C CYS A 158 -23.15 -10.71 26.76
N GLU A 159 -24.16 -11.52 27.09
CA GLU A 159 -24.00 -12.75 27.89
C GLU A 159 -23.14 -13.79 27.15
N GLY A 160 -23.35 -13.96 25.84
CA GLY A 160 -22.52 -14.81 24.98
C GLY A 160 -21.07 -14.37 24.93
N LEU A 161 -20.82 -13.07 24.73
CA LEU A 161 -19.47 -12.52 24.67
C LEU A 161 -18.75 -12.55 26.02
N HIS A 162 -19.47 -12.30 27.12
CA HIS A 162 -18.94 -12.44 28.48
C HIS A 162 -18.45 -13.86 28.74
N TYR A 163 -19.24 -14.87 28.38
CA TYR A 163 -18.86 -16.28 28.48
C TYR A 163 -17.61 -16.60 27.62
N LEU A 164 -17.47 -16.03 26.41
CA LEU A 164 -16.26 -16.19 25.60
C LEU A 164 -15.02 -15.62 26.30
N HIS A 165 -15.12 -14.41 26.84
CA HIS A 165 -14.01 -13.74 27.53
C HIS A 165 -13.60 -14.48 28.80
N GLN A 166 -14.57 -15.02 29.57
CA GLN A 166 -14.33 -15.90 30.72
C GLN A 166 -13.58 -17.19 30.33
N ASN A 167 -13.81 -17.73 29.13
CA ASN A 167 -13.12 -18.94 28.61
C ASN A 167 -11.79 -18.63 27.90
N HIS A 168 -11.29 -17.39 28.03
CA HIS A 168 -10.10 -16.86 27.38
C HIS A 168 -10.17 -16.95 25.85
N ILE A 169 -11.30 -16.56 25.25
CA ILE A 169 -11.51 -16.51 23.80
C ILE A 169 -11.86 -15.08 23.38
N VAL A 170 -11.15 -14.57 22.37
CA VAL A 170 -11.49 -13.33 21.65
C VAL A 170 -12.11 -13.72 20.30
N HIS A 171 -13.24 -13.14 19.92
CA HIS A 171 -14.04 -13.56 18.75
C HIS A 171 -13.54 -12.98 17.42
N LEU A 172 -13.13 -11.72 17.42
CA LEU A 172 -12.53 -10.95 16.30
C LEU A 172 -13.38 -10.71 15.04
N ASP A 173 -14.50 -11.41 14.86
CA ASP A 173 -15.45 -11.14 13.77
C ASP A 173 -16.91 -11.12 14.28
N LEU A 174 -17.15 -10.45 15.40
CA LEU A 174 -18.49 -10.24 15.95
C LEU A 174 -19.24 -9.19 15.11
N LYS A 175 -20.32 -9.61 14.45
CA LYS A 175 -21.16 -8.79 13.55
C LYS A 175 -22.56 -9.39 13.43
N PRO A 176 -23.57 -8.67 12.93
CA PRO A 176 -24.95 -9.19 12.88
C PRO A 176 -25.11 -10.44 11.99
N ALA A 177 -24.29 -10.60 10.95
CA ALA A 177 -24.28 -11.81 10.12
C ALA A 177 -23.74 -13.06 10.85
N ASN A 178 -22.95 -12.87 11.92
CA ASN A 178 -22.39 -13.93 12.77
C ASN A 178 -23.17 -14.10 14.11
N ILE A 179 -24.38 -13.54 14.18
CA ILE A 179 -25.32 -13.70 15.29
C ILE A 179 -26.58 -14.34 14.72
N LEU A 180 -26.81 -15.62 15.00
CA LEU A 180 -27.99 -16.35 14.56
C LEU A 180 -29.12 -16.27 15.58
N LEU A 181 -30.38 -16.37 15.15
CA LEU A 181 -31.55 -16.35 16.03
C LEU A 181 -32.25 -17.72 16.07
N ASP A 182 -32.54 -18.23 17.27
CA ASP A 182 -33.32 -19.46 17.44
C ASP A 182 -34.84 -19.24 17.28
N ASP A 183 -35.65 -20.30 17.43
CA ASP A 183 -37.11 -20.18 17.30
C ASP A 183 -37.77 -19.23 18.32
N ASN A 184 -37.10 -18.92 19.44
CA ASN A 184 -37.51 -17.98 20.47
C ASN A 184 -36.88 -16.57 20.28
N LEU A 185 -36.13 -16.35 19.20
CA LEU A 185 -35.31 -15.17 18.92
C LEU A 185 -34.16 -14.95 19.93
N VAL A 186 -33.70 -16.01 20.60
CA VAL A 186 -32.48 -15.96 21.43
C VAL A 186 -31.26 -15.88 20.51
N PRO A 187 -30.34 -14.92 20.70
CA PRO A 187 -29.17 -14.77 19.86
C PRO A 187 -28.10 -15.80 20.19
N LYS A 188 -27.45 -16.34 19.15
CA LYS A 188 -26.37 -17.33 19.22
C LYS A 188 -25.19 -16.88 18.36
N ILE A 189 -24.06 -16.58 19.01
CA ILE A 189 -22.81 -16.19 18.34
C ILE A 189 -22.22 -17.38 17.57
N THR A 190 -21.71 -17.15 16.36
CA THR A 190 -21.16 -18.18 15.46
C THR A 190 -19.95 -17.69 14.64
N ASP A 191 -19.37 -18.60 13.87
CA ASP A 191 -18.21 -18.45 12.97
C ASP A 191 -16.88 -18.08 13.67
N PHE A 192 -16.31 -19.08 14.35
CA PHE A 192 -15.08 -18.96 15.14
C PHE A 192 -13.79 -19.03 14.29
N GLY A 193 -13.88 -18.95 12.96
CA GLY A 193 -12.75 -19.11 12.03
C GLY A 193 -11.68 -18.02 12.10
N LEU A 194 -11.93 -16.95 12.85
CA LEU A 194 -10.98 -15.86 13.16
C LEU A 194 -10.66 -15.76 14.67
N SER A 195 -11.37 -16.51 15.52
CA SER A 195 -11.28 -16.42 16.97
C SER A 195 -9.92 -16.88 17.51
N ARG A 196 -9.53 -16.33 18.66
CA ARG A 196 -8.25 -16.63 19.33
C ARG A 196 -8.45 -17.07 20.76
N CYS A 197 -8.03 -18.31 21.03
CA CYS A 197 -7.89 -18.86 22.38
C CYS A 197 -6.57 -18.38 22.99
N PHE A 198 -6.67 -17.56 24.03
CA PHE A 198 -5.55 -17.22 24.90
C PHE A 198 -5.32 -18.35 25.92
N ASP A 199 -4.08 -18.46 26.38
CA ASP A 199 -3.72 -19.26 27.55
C ASP A 199 -3.94 -18.44 28.85
N GLU A 200 -4.07 -19.09 30.01
CA GLU A 200 -4.55 -18.48 31.27
C GLU A 200 -3.81 -17.20 31.73
N LYS A 201 -2.55 -17.02 31.32
CA LYS A 201 -1.69 -15.87 31.66
C LYS A 201 -1.60 -14.81 30.57
N GLN A 202 -2.28 -15.01 29.44
CA GLN A 202 -2.20 -14.16 28.26
C GLN A 202 -3.36 -13.16 28.24
N SER A 203 -3.03 -11.87 28.28
CA SER A 203 -3.99 -10.76 28.19
C SER A 203 -4.06 -10.10 26.81
N ARG A 204 -3.11 -10.43 25.91
CA ARG A 204 -3.02 -9.91 24.55
C ARG A 204 -2.35 -10.89 23.59
N ALA A 205 -2.67 -10.78 22.31
CA ALA A 205 -1.90 -11.38 21.22
C ALA A 205 -1.47 -10.29 20.23
N ILE A 206 -0.43 -10.55 19.45
CA ILE A 206 0.10 -9.63 18.44
C ILE A 206 0.03 -10.34 17.09
N THR A 207 -0.51 -9.69 16.06
CA THR A 207 -0.51 -10.20 14.69
C THR A 207 -0.11 -9.12 13.70
N LYS A 208 0.68 -9.50 12.68
CA LYS A 208 0.99 -8.66 11.50
C LYS A 208 -0.06 -8.81 10.39
N ASN A 209 -0.90 -9.84 10.45
CA ASN A 209 -2.00 -10.07 9.53
C ASN A 209 -3.31 -10.08 10.34
N MET A 210 -4.01 -8.96 10.40
CA MET A 210 -5.37 -8.90 10.95
C MET A 210 -6.39 -9.35 9.89
N SER A 211 -7.49 -9.93 10.32
CA SER A 211 -8.60 -10.33 9.47
C SER A 211 -9.89 -10.27 10.27
N GLY A 212 -10.90 -9.62 9.72
CA GLY A 212 -12.19 -9.34 10.35
C GLY A 212 -13.03 -8.44 9.45
N THR A 213 -14.32 -8.32 9.72
CA THR A 213 -15.22 -7.54 8.85
C THR A 213 -15.02 -6.04 9.05
N TRP A 214 -14.68 -5.35 7.96
CA TRP A 214 -14.53 -3.89 7.93
C TRP A 214 -15.79 -3.21 8.50
N GLY A 215 -15.60 -2.22 9.37
CA GLY A 215 -16.69 -1.53 10.09
C GLY A 215 -16.99 -2.08 11.48
N TYR A 216 -16.78 -3.38 11.72
CA TYR A 216 -16.84 -3.98 13.06
C TYR A 216 -15.44 -4.12 13.70
N MET A 217 -14.37 -3.98 12.90
CA MET A 217 -12.99 -3.89 13.40
C MET A 217 -12.72 -2.54 14.11
N PRO A 218 -12.00 -2.53 15.25
CA PRO A 218 -11.64 -1.31 15.98
C PRO A 218 -10.63 -0.41 15.25
N PRO A 219 -10.57 0.89 15.58
CA PRO A 219 -9.70 1.86 14.91
C PRO A 219 -8.21 1.51 15.02
N GLU A 220 -7.76 0.92 16.13
CA GLU A 220 -6.35 0.51 16.29
C GLU A 220 -5.90 -0.63 15.34
N PHE A 221 -6.81 -1.27 14.59
CA PHE A 221 -6.46 -2.23 13.53
C PHE A 221 -6.32 -1.61 12.14
N HIS A 222 -6.52 -0.29 12.00
CA HIS A 222 -6.45 0.43 10.72
C HIS A 222 -5.19 1.31 10.57
N SER A 223 -4.34 1.39 11.60
CA SER A 223 -3.37 2.48 11.78
C SER A 223 -1.89 2.07 11.87
N GLY A 224 -1.52 0.81 11.56
CA GLY A 224 -0.12 0.39 11.55
C GLY A 224 0.10 -1.10 11.30
N ASP A 225 1.37 -1.49 11.06
CA ASP A 225 1.79 -2.81 10.60
C ASP A 225 1.65 -3.96 11.63
N VAL A 226 1.21 -3.65 12.85
CA VAL A 226 1.17 -4.57 13.99
C VAL A 226 -0.13 -4.36 14.80
N CYS A 227 -1.06 -5.32 14.69
CA CYS A 227 -2.32 -5.29 15.40
C CYS A 227 -2.22 -6.01 16.76
N ILE A 228 -2.65 -5.34 17.83
CA ILE A 228 -2.65 -5.87 19.20
C ILE A 228 -4.07 -6.33 19.56
N ILE A 229 -4.31 -7.63 19.45
CA ILE A 229 -5.57 -8.28 19.81
C ILE A 229 -5.72 -8.33 21.34
N THR A 230 -6.87 -7.92 21.85
CA THR A 230 -7.28 -8.02 23.26
C THR A 230 -8.79 -8.26 23.36
N TYR A 231 -9.30 -8.58 24.55
CA TYR A 231 -10.75 -8.64 24.79
C TYR A 231 -11.48 -7.34 24.41
N LYS A 232 -10.82 -6.17 24.56
CA LYS A 232 -11.33 -4.84 24.16
C LYS A 232 -11.52 -4.65 22.64
N SER A 233 -11.03 -5.59 21.82
CA SER A 233 -11.26 -5.61 20.38
C SER A 233 -12.71 -6.04 20.07
N ASP A 234 -13.21 -7.09 20.74
CA ASP A 234 -14.62 -7.52 20.58
C ASP A 234 -15.60 -6.51 21.19
N ILE A 235 -15.21 -5.81 22.27
CA ILE A 235 -16.03 -4.76 22.90
C ILE A 235 -16.36 -3.67 21.87
N TYR A 236 -15.41 -3.27 21.02
CA TYR A 236 -15.68 -2.31 19.95
C TYR A 236 -16.71 -2.85 18.95
N SER A 237 -16.53 -4.09 18.49
CA SER A 237 -17.46 -4.76 17.57
C SER A 237 -18.87 -4.87 18.17
N LEU A 238 -18.98 -5.16 19.47
CA LEU A 238 -20.24 -5.14 20.21
C LEU A 238 -20.87 -3.74 20.23
N GLY A 239 -20.07 -2.69 20.44
CA GLY A 239 -20.51 -1.29 20.34
C GLY A 239 -21.12 -0.96 18.98
N VAL A 240 -20.46 -1.37 17.89
CA VAL A 240 -20.99 -1.19 16.51
C VAL A 240 -22.33 -1.91 16.35
N VAL A 241 -22.45 -3.17 16.78
CA VAL A 241 -23.70 -3.95 16.71
C VAL A 241 -24.83 -3.29 17.51
N ILE A 242 -24.55 -2.80 18.73
CA ILE A 242 -25.54 -2.11 19.57
C ILE A 242 -26.02 -0.82 18.90
N MET A 243 -25.12 0.00 18.35
CA MET A 243 -25.49 1.25 17.68
C MET A 243 -26.22 1.02 16.35
N GLU A 244 -25.91 -0.07 15.63
CA GLU A 244 -26.65 -0.50 14.45
C GLU A 244 -28.08 -0.94 14.81
N MET A 245 -28.26 -1.72 15.88
CA MET A 245 -29.58 -2.09 16.41
C MET A 245 -30.41 -0.88 16.89
N LEU A 246 -29.78 0.09 17.54
CA LEU A 246 -30.44 1.29 18.07
C LEU A 246 -30.87 2.27 16.98
N THR A 247 -30.07 2.41 15.91
CA THR A 247 -30.29 3.47 14.92
C THR A 247 -30.87 2.98 13.59
N GLY A 248 -30.75 1.69 13.28
CA GLY A 248 -31.10 1.14 11.96
C GLY A 248 -30.19 1.63 10.83
N LYS A 249 -29.05 2.24 11.15
CA LYS A 249 -28.07 2.75 10.17
C LYS A 249 -26.79 1.91 10.27
N LYS A 250 -26.33 1.40 9.14
CA LYS A 250 -25.00 0.80 9.04
C LYS A 250 -23.95 1.92 9.02
N TRP A 251 -22.94 1.81 9.88
CA TRP A 251 -21.80 2.72 10.04
C TRP A 251 -22.14 4.14 10.52
N TYR A 252 -21.50 4.59 11.61
CA TYR A 252 -21.60 5.95 12.13
C TYR A 252 -20.21 6.59 12.23
N PRO A 253 -19.89 7.66 11.48
CA PRO A 253 -18.60 8.35 11.52
C PRO A 253 -18.47 9.37 12.67
N ALA A 254 -19.50 9.50 13.51
CA ALA A 254 -19.53 10.33 14.71
C ALA A 254 -20.48 9.67 15.72
N TYR A 255 -20.35 9.95 17.02
CA TYR A 255 -21.34 9.51 18.01
C TYR A 255 -22.69 10.21 17.72
N PRO A 256 -23.82 9.49 17.61
CA PRO A 256 -25.13 10.13 17.54
C PRO A 256 -25.49 10.74 18.90
N ASP A 257 -26.27 11.81 18.89
CA ASP A 257 -26.81 12.36 20.13
C ASP A 257 -27.73 11.35 20.81
N ILE A 258 -27.60 11.21 22.13
CA ILE A 258 -28.42 10.29 22.93
C ILE A 258 -29.89 10.71 22.88
N ASP A 259 -30.16 12.02 22.85
CA ASP A 259 -31.53 12.55 22.80
C ASP A 259 -32.15 12.37 21.41
N ASP A 260 -31.37 12.45 20.32
CA ASP A 260 -31.82 12.08 18.95
C ASP A 260 -32.24 10.61 18.87
N VAL A 261 -31.46 9.70 19.46
CA VAL A 261 -31.79 8.27 19.51
C VAL A 261 -33.04 8.04 20.35
N LEU A 262 -33.14 8.68 21.51
CA LEU A 262 -34.32 8.56 22.39
C LEU A 262 -35.60 9.09 21.74
N GLU A 263 -35.55 10.25 21.08
CA GLU A 263 -36.70 10.82 20.38
C GLU A 263 -37.07 9.98 19.14
N SER A 264 -36.09 9.41 18.42
CA SER A 264 -36.36 8.45 17.34
C SER A 264 -37.12 7.21 17.81
N TRP A 265 -36.81 6.69 19.01
CA TRP A 265 -37.56 5.58 19.61
C TRP A 265 -38.87 6.01 20.25
N ARG A 266 -38.95 7.21 20.84
CA ARG A 266 -40.19 7.76 21.39
C ARG A 266 -41.31 7.83 20.35
N ASN A 267 -40.97 8.18 19.12
CA ASN A 267 -41.89 8.20 17.97
C ASN A 267 -42.24 6.80 17.40
N LYS A 268 -41.56 5.74 17.86
CA LYS A 268 -41.84 4.32 17.51
C LYS A 268 -42.57 3.57 18.63
N LEU A 269 -42.50 4.04 19.87
CA LEU A 269 -43.08 3.39 21.05
C LEU A 269 -44.42 4.01 21.46
N ARG A 270 -45.36 3.17 21.93
CA ARG A 270 -46.67 3.65 22.40
C ARG A 270 -46.53 4.38 23.75
N GLU A 271 -47.43 5.33 24.03
CA GLU A 271 -47.36 6.17 25.24
C GLU A 271 -47.25 5.37 26.55
N SER A 272 -47.93 4.22 26.63
CA SER A 272 -47.91 3.32 27.79
C SER A 272 -46.60 2.54 27.99
N GLN A 273 -45.62 2.68 27.08
CA GLN A 273 -44.37 1.90 27.08
C GLN A 273 -43.13 2.76 27.41
N TRP A 274 -43.26 4.09 27.36
CA TRP A 274 -42.13 5.03 27.43
C TRP A 274 -41.24 4.87 28.69
N GLY A 275 -41.84 4.73 29.88
CA GLY A 275 -41.14 4.96 31.16
C GLY A 275 -39.99 4.00 31.51
N MET A 276 -40.06 2.74 31.06
CA MET A 276 -38.97 1.76 31.25
C MET A 276 -38.13 1.60 29.99
N GLN A 277 -38.77 1.52 28.82
CA GLN A 277 -38.08 1.23 27.57
C GLN A 277 -37.12 2.35 27.18
N LEU A 278 -37.47 3.63 27.39
CA LEU A 278 -36.53 4.74 27.14
C LEU A 278 -35.32 4.71 28.10
N LYS A 279 -35.42 4.15 29.30
CA LYS A 279 -34.26 3.96 30.20
C LYS A 279 -33.33 2.87 29.68
N GLN A 280 -33.89 1.76 29.21
CA GLN A 280 -33.13 0.67 28.59
C GLN A 280 -32.45 1.13 27.28
N ILE A 281 -33.17 1.89 26.44
CA ILE A 281 -32.62 2.52 25.23
C ILE A 281 -31.45 3.43 25.61
N ARG A 282 -31.66 4.36 26.56
CA ARG A 282 -30.62 5.29 27.02
C ARG A 282 -29.37 4.55 27.50
N LEU A 283 -29.53 3.51 28.32
CA LEU A 283 -28.41 2.69 28.79
C LEU A 283 -27.71 1.95 27.64
N CYS A 284 -28.46 1.37 26.69
CA CYS A 284 -27.85 0.71 25.53
C CYS A 284 -27.07 1.70 24.66
N THR A 285 -27.57 2.93 24.48
CA THR A 285 -26.85 4.00 23.78
C THR A 285 -25.57 4.41 24.52
N GLU A 286 -25.63 4.57 25.85
CA GLU A 286 -24.44 4.86 26.69
C GLU A 286 -23.39 3.75 26.55
N ILE A 287 -23.78 2.47 26.77
CA ILE A 287 -22.90 1.31 26.60
C ILE A 287 -22.33 1.25 25.18
N GLY A 288 -23.15 1.49 24.15
CA GLY A 288 -22.70 1.49 22.75
C GLY A 288 -21.65 2.57 22.46
N ILE A 289 -21.84 3.78 22.98
CA ILE A 289 -20.88 4.89 22.87
C ILE A 289 -19.58 4.56 23.61
N GLU A 290 -19.64 4.09 24.85
CA GLU A 290 -18.46 3.72 25.65
C GLU A 290 -17.67 2.56 25.03
N CYS A 291 -18.35 1.59 24.42
CA CYS A 291 -17.72 0.51 23.68
C CYS A 291 -16.95 0.99 22.44
N LEU A 292 -17.36 2.11 21.85
CA LEU A 292 -16.79 2.68 20.62
C LEU A 292 -15.60 3.63 20.85
N ASP A 293 -15.16 3.85 22.10
CA ASP A 293 -14.03 4.76 22.39
C ASP A 293 -12.78 4.37 21.59
N VAL A 294 -12.14 5.37 20.98
CA VAL A 294 -10.90 5.23 20.21
C VAL A 294 -9.77 4.69 21.08
N ASN A 295 -9.72 5.07 22.37
CA ASN A 295 -8.81 4.49 23.34
C ASN A 295 -9.42 3.20 23.94
N ARG A 296 -8.90 2.05 23.49
CA ARG A 296 -9.21 0.71 24.02
C ARG A 296 -9.17 0.56 25.55
N ALA A 297 -8.44 1.41 26.28
CA ALA A 297 -8.36 1.38 27.73
C ALA A 297 -9.61 1.95 28.42
N ASN A 298 -10.35 2.83 27.74
CA ASN A 298 -11.58 3.45 28.25
C ASN A 298 -12.81 2.54 28.04
N ARG A 299 -12.78 1.67 27.02
CA ARG A 299 -13.86 0.73 26.70
C ARG A 299 -14.18 -0.17 27.91
N PRO A 300 -15.45 -0.41 28.27
CA PRO A 300 -15.82 -1.22 29.42
C PRO A 300 -15.42 -2.71 29.28
N ASP A 301 -15.49 -3.47 30.36
CA ASP A 301 -15.38 -4.94 30.35
C ASP A 301 -16.75 -5.60 30.34
N THR A 302 -16.83 -6.83 29.82
CA THR A 302 -18.10 -7.55 29.66
C THR A 302 -18.85 -7.76 30.98
N SER A 303 -18.16 -7.90 32.11
CA SER A 303 -18.80 -7.92 33.44
C SER A 303 -19.54 -6.62 33.74
N HIS A 304 -18.86 -5.47 33.61
CA HIS A 304 -19.45 -4.15 33.85
C HIS A 304 -20.66 -3.84 32.94
N ILE A 305 -20.62 -4.33 31.70
CA ILE A 305 -21.76 -4.25 30.77
C ILE A 305 -22.95 -5.08 31.31
N ILE A 306 -22.71 -6.32 31.75
CA ILE A 306 -23.74 -7.20 32.30
C ILE A 306 -24.33 -6.64 33.61
N ASP A 307 -23.48 -6.16 34.53
CA ASP A 307 -23.91 -5.56 35.80
C ASP A 307 -24.86 -4.37 35.57
N ARG A 308 -24.50 -3.47 34.65
CA ARG A 308 -25.35 -2.30 34.31
C ARG A 308 -26.67 -2.68 33.66
N LEU A 309 -26.69 -3.71 32.80
CA LEU A 309 -27.94 -4.22 32.22
C LEU A 309 -28.84 -4.80 33.33
N GLY A 310 -28.28 -5.61 34.23
CA GLY A 310 -28.98 -6.17 35.40
C GLY A 310 -29.55 -5.09 36.33
N GLU A 311 -28.80 -4.02 36.60
CA GLU A 311 -29.27 -2.89 37.41
C GLU A 311 -30.58 -2.23 36.91
N THR A 312 -30.90 -2.34 35.61
CA THR A 312 -32.17 -1.84 35.06
C THR A 312 -33.34 -2.81 35.23
N GLU A 313 -33.05 -4.09 35.43
CA GLU A 313 -34.04 -5.15 35.70
C GLU A 313 -34.35 -5.24 37.22
N ASP A 314 -33.37 -5.14 38.11
CA ASP A 314 -33.61 -5.15 39.56
C ASP A 314 -34.46 -3.95 40.03
N LYS A 315 -34.25 -2.77 39.42
CA LYS A 315 -35.09 -1.58 39.64
C LYS A 315 -36.53 -1.76 39.11
N CYS A 316 -36.77 -2.76 38.26
CA CYS A 316 -38.11 -3.17 37.82
C CYS A 316 -38.83 -4.02 38.88
N ILE A 317 -38.12 -4.84 39.66
CA ILE A 317 -38.72 -5.64 40.75
C ILE A 317 -39.28 -4.70 41.84
N ILE A 318 -38.51 -3.68 42.23
CA ILE A 318 -38.89 -2.69 43.24
C ILE A 318 -40.10 -1.84 42.81
N THR A 319 -40.35 -1.68 41.51
CA THR A 319 -41.47 -0.89 40.96
C THR A 319 -42.68 -1.73 40.54
N GLY A 320 -42.62 -3.06 40.67
CA GLY A 320 -43.68 -3.98 40.22
C GLY A 320 -44.76 -4.35 41.23
N MET A 321 -44.61 -4.04 42.52
CA MET A 321 -45.52 -4.51 43.59
C MET A 321 -46.34 -3.39 44.27
N THR A 322 -47.38 -2.92 43.59
CA THR A 322 -48.71 -2.55 44.15
C THR A 322 -49.66 -2.35 42.95
N TYR A 323 -50.84 -2.97 42.85
CA TYR A 323 -51.76 -3.46 43.89
C TYR A 323 -52.16 -4.94 43.71
N SER A 324 -52.66 -5.53 44.82
CA SER A 324 -53.11 -6.92 44.99
C SER A 324 -51.99 -7.98 44.86
N THR A 325 -51.77 -8.89 45.83
CA THR A 325 -52.57 -9.21 47.03
C THR A 325 -51.67 -9.36 48.25
N ILE A 326 -51.85 -8.48 49.25
CA ILE A 326 -51.45 -8.77 50.63
C ILE A 326 -52.68 -9.33 51.33
N ALA A 327 -52.74 -10.66 51.39
CA ALA A 327 -53.49 -11.41 52.39
C ALA A 327 -52.41 -12.13 53.21
N LEU A 328 -52.22 -11.72 54.46
CA LEU A 328 -52.78 -12.44 55.61
C LEU A 328 -52.21 -13.86 55.73
N GLU A 329 -51.26 -14.02 56.64
CA GLU A 329 -51.60 -14.64 57.92
C GLU A 329 -50.78 -14.01 59.07
N ASN A 330 -51.45 -13.81 60.21
CA ASN A 330 -50.91 -13.85 61.58
C ASN A 330 -49.64 -12.99 61.84
N MET A 331 -49.71 -11.72 62.25
CA MET A 331 -50.64 -11.06 63.19
C MET A 331 -50.64 -11.69 64.60
N GLU A 332 -50.23 -10.87 65.58
CA GLU A 332 -50.63 -10.87 67.00
C GLU A 332 -50.63 -12.19 67.80
N ASP A 333 -49.45 -12.56 68.32
CA ASP A 333 -49.24 -12.67 69.77
C ASP A 333 -47.79 -12.21 70.05
N ALA A 334 -47.52 -11.08 70.70
CA ALA A 334 -47.79 -10.78 72.10
C ALA A 334 -46.99 -11.66 73.09
N THR A 335 -45.67 -11.47 73.16
CA THR A 335 -45.02 -11.46 74.48
C THR A 335 -43.76 -10.60 74.56
N ASN A 336 -43.68 -9.86 75.65
CA ASN A 336 -42.47 -9.48 76.38
C ASN A 336 -41.37 -8.64 75.69
N ASN A 337 -41.44 -7.35 76.04
CA ASN A 337 -40.32 -6.61 76.65
C ASN A 337 -39.14 -6.16 75.77
N LEU A 338 -38.98 -4.84 75.74
CA LEU A 338 -37.88 -4.14 76.44
C LEU A 338 -36.57 -4.96 76.57
N LEU A 339 -35.43 -4.49 76.07
CA LEU A 339 -34.81 -3.24 76.53
C LEU A 339 -33.77 -2.71 75.54
N PHE A 340 -33.68 -1.36 75.51
CA PHE A 340 -32.50 -0.56 75.15
C PHE A 340 -32.01 -0.60 73.68
N ARG A 341 -31.46 0.48 73.13
CA ARG A 341 -31.56 1.92 73.46
C ARG A 341 -31.36 2.66 72.13
N ARG A 342 -32.32 3.50 71.72
CA ARG A 342 -32.34 4.96 71.96
C ARG A 342 -31.24 5.75 71.22
N ASN A 343 -31.72 6.66 70.36
CA ASN A 343 -31.52 8.13 70.46
C ASN A 343 -30.09 8.71 70.25
N ASN A 344 -29.91 9.90 69.64
CA ASN A 344 -30.89 10.84 69.08
C ASN A 344 -30.29 11.96 68.21
N ASP A 345 -31.19 12.73 67.59
CA ASP A 345 -31.20 14.20 67.47
C ASP A 345 -30.06 14.95 66.72
N HIS A 346 -30.42 15.37 65.50
CA HIS A 346 -30.79 16.77 65.17
C HIS A 346 -29.89 17.70 64.34
N LEU A 347 -30.62 18.60 63.67
CA LEU A 347 -30.30 19.97 63.19
C LEU A 347 -29.58 20.15 61.85
N MET A 348 -30.42 20.22 60.80
CA MET A 348 -30.79 21.44 60.06
C MET A 348 -29.72 22.39 59.47
N ASN A 349 -30.13 22.97 58.34
CA ASN A 349 -29.45 23.92 57.47
C ASN A 349 -29.55 25.39 57.97
N GLU A 350 -28.97 26.31 57.19
CA GLU A 350 -29.20 27.76 57.10
C GLU A 350 -28.33 28.78 57.88
N SER A 351 -27.44 29.41 57.11
CA SER A 351 -27.43 30.88 56.86
C SER A 351 -26.39 31.81 57.50
N ALA A 352 -25.28 31.97 56.77
CA ALA A 352 -24.55 33.23 56.58
C ALA A 352 -24.16 33.31 55.09
N LYS A 353 -24.90 33.92 54.14
CA LYS A 353 -25.61 35.22 54.01
C LYS A 353 -24.68 36.44 53.94
N LYS A 354 -24.87 37.25 52.87
CA LYS A 354 -24.23 38.53 52.42
C LYS A 354 -23.05 38.33 51.44
N ASN A 355 -23.11 38.71 50.15
CA ASN A 355 -24.10 39.47 49.36
C ASN A 355 -24.19 40.99 49.60
N VAL A 356 -23.47 41.79 48.79
CA VAL A 356 -23.51 43.26 48.54
C VAL A 356 -22.84 43.49 47.15
N ILE A 357 -23.29 44.18 46.08
CA ILE A 357 -24.33 45.21 45.74
C ILE A 357 -23.81 46.66 45.89
N VAL A 358 -23.69 47.56 44.89
CA VAL A 358 -23.95 47.63 43.41
C VAL A 358 -23.13 48.85 42.87
N GLY A 359 -22.89 49.18 41.59
CA GLY A 359 -23.42 48.73 40.28
C GLY A 359 -23.90 49.90 39.38
N GLN A 360 -22.98 50.66 38.75
CA GLN A 360 -23.21 51.71 37.72
C GLN A 360 -21.92 51.83 36.85
N GLY A 361 -21.90 52.18 35.55
CA GLY A 361 -22.99 52.26 34.55
C GLY A 361 -22.55 52.86 33.20
N ILE A 362 -23.01 52.28 32.08
CA ILE A 362 -23.22 52.88 30.73
C ILE A 362 -22.00 53.14 29.78
N ALA A 363 -21.85 52.23 28.80
CA ALA A 363 -21.59 52.42 27.35
C ALA A 363 -20.19 52.61 26.70
N LYS A 364 -20.09 52.00 25.50
CA LYS A 364 -19.18 52.19 24.32
C LYS A 364 -17.77 51.55 24.26
N ASN A 365 -17.75 50.37 23.63
CA ASN A 365 -16.97 49.97 22.44
C ASN A 365 -15.42 49.75 22.45
N LEU A 366 -15.07 48.46 22.28
CA LEU A 366 -14.17 47.87 21.25
C LEU A 366 -12.62 47.96 21.33
N ARG A 367 -12.03 46.74 21.36
CA ARG A 367 -10.78 46.23 20.74
C ARG A 367 -9.39 46.55 21.33
N ALA A 368 -8.53 45.53 21.17
CA ALA A 368 -7.06 45.52 21.20
C ALA A 368 -6.36 45.75 22.55
N GLY A 369 -5.15 45.19 22.68
CA GLY A 369 -4.32 45.27 23.89
C GLY A 369 -3.48 44.01 24.10
N GLN A 370 -2.22 44.06 23.67
CA GLN A 370 -1.19 43.03 23.92
C GLN A 370 -0.50 43.24 25.28
N GLU A 371 0.24 42.21 25.70
CA GLU A 371 1.53 42.28 26.41
C GLU A 371 1.66 42.60 27.91
N CYS A 372 2.64 41.86 28.46
CA CYS A 372 3.61 42.22 29.50
C CYS A 372 3.16 42.68 30.90
N LEU A 373 3.65 41.95 31.91
CA LEU A 373 4.52 42.55 32.93
C LEU A 373 5.48 41.49 33.52
N ASN A 374 6.76 41.86 33.64
CA ASN A 374 7.86 41.02 34.15
C ASN A 374 7.78 40.88 35.70
N VAL A 375 8.64 40.13 36.41
CA VAL A 375 10.05 40.47 36.76
C VAL A 375 10.57 39.34 37.67
N ASN A 376 11.83 38.88 37.69
CA ASN A 376 12.98 38.94 36.76
C ASN A 376 13.96 37.84 37.19
N LEU A 377 14.77 37.33 36.26
CA LEU A 377 16.18 36.98 36.52
C LEU A 377 16.96 37.14 35.21
N HIS A 378 18.21 37.63 35.30
CA HIS A 378 18.85 38.27 34.15
C HIS A 378 19.35 37.28 33.09
N ILE A 379 18.88 37.49 31.85
CA ILE A 379 19.64 37.22 30.64
C ILE A 379 20.40 38.51 30.30
N VAL A 380 21.66 38.39 29.90
CA VAL A 380 22.40 39.46 29.22
C VAL A 380 22.57 39.02 27.78
N GLU A 381 21.85 39.66 26.86
CA GLU A 381 22.11 39.51 25.44
C GLU A 381 23.43 40.22 25.08
N VAL A 382 24.20 39.61 24.18
CA VAL A 382 25.39 40.22 23.58
C VAL A 382 25.05 40.52 22.13
N GLU A 383 24.80 41.79 21.81
CA GLU A 383 24.57 42.24 20.43
C GLU A 383 25.82 41.98 19.57
N SER A 384 25.59 41.62 18.30
CA SER A 384 26.67 41.38 17.33
C SER A 384 27.30 42.69 16.83
N GLY A 385 28.29 43.20 17.56
CA GLY A 385 29.22 44.25 17.11
C GLY A 385 30.49 43.67 16.46
N PRO A 386 31.20 44.40 15.58
CA PRO A 386 32.21 43.81 14.70
C PRO A 386 33.54 43.48 15.40
N SER A 387 34.05 42.28 15.07
CA SER A 387 35.46 41.84 15.18
C SER A 387 36.19 42.00 16.52
N MET A 388 36.50 40.86 17.17
CA MET A 388 37.88 40.52 17.55
C MET A 388 38.04 39.01 17.80
N SER A 389 39.28 38.57 18.03
CA SER A 389 39.73 37.18 17.88
C SER A 389 39.44 36.26 19.08
N ALA A 390 39.33 34.95 18.80
CA ALA A 390 39.34 33.91 19.82
C ALA A 390 40.70 33.83 20.54
N ASN A 391 40.79 34.46 21.73
CA ASN A 391 41.64 34.11 22.87
C ASN A 391 41.52 35.22 23.93
N ASP A 392 40.59 35.08 24.89
CA ASP A 392 40.70 35.53 26.29
C ASP A 392 39.36 35.40 27.03
N CYS A 393 39.29 34.52 28.05
CA CYS A 393 38.53 34.72 29.31
C CYS A 393 38.63 33.49 30.26
N ASN A 394 39.48 33.62 31.28
CA ASN A 394 39.45 32.97 32.60
C ASN A 394 38.68 31.63 32.78
N LEU A 395 39.34 30.50 32.50
CA LEU A 395 38.90 29.16 32.95
C LEU A 395 39.18 28.89 34.45
N GLN A 396 39.51 29.92 35.23
CA GLN A 396 40.05 29.79 36.59
C GLN A 396 38.96 29.93 37.67
N GLU A 397 38.06 30.91 37.54
CA GLU A 397 37.04 31.22 38.55
C GLU A 397 35.90 30.19 38.60
N ALA A 398 35.64 29.48 37.49
CA ALA A 398 34.62 28.43 37.42
C ALA A 398 34.93 27.17 38.25
N LYS A 399 36.16 27.04 38.80
CA LYS A 399 36.62 25.82 39.49
C LYS A 399 36.36 25.77 41.00
N GLU A 400 35.97 26.87 41.64
CA GLU A 400 35.84 26.91 43.11
C GLU A 400 34.43 26.62 43.64
N PHE A 401 33.40 26.55 42.78
CA PHE A 401 31.99 26.62 43.22
C PHE A 401 31.22 25.28 43.35
N LEU A 402 31.78 24.14 42.93
CA LEU A 402 31.07 22.84 42.96
C LEU A 402 31.97 21.69 43.44
N ASN A 403 32.04 21.53 44.77
CA ASN A 403 32.44 20.27 45.40
C ASN A 403 31.21 19.35 45.53
N GLY A 404 31.10 18.34 44.67
CA GLY A 404 30.06 17.31 44.72
C GLY A 404 30.23 16.32 43.58
N ASP A 405 30.31 15.02 43.90
CA ASP A 405 30.82 14.00 42.98
C ASP A 405 30.00 13.87 41.68
N LEU A 406 30.63 14.23 40.56
CA LEU A 406 30.18 13.84 39.22
C LEU A 406 31.34 13.13 38.52
N HIS A 407 31.17 11.84 38.21
CA HIS A 407 32.14 11.04 37.45
C HIS A 407 32.13 11.46 35.97
N ILE A 408 32.75 12.59 35.65
CA ILE A 408 32.99 13.00 34.26
C ILE A 408 34.14 12.15 33.72
N VAL A 409 33.80 11.16 32.89
CA VAL A 409 34.76 10.51 32.00
C VAL A 409 35.12 11.54 30.92
N ALA A 410 36.34 12.06 30.96
CA ALA A 410 36.85 12.98 29.95
C ALA A 410 37.13 12.24 28.64
N ALA A 411 36.09 12.10 27.80
CA ALA A 411 36.26 11.75 26.41
C ALA A 411 36.88 12.95 25.67
N GLU A 412 38.07 12.77 25.08
CA GLU A 412 38.72 13.79 24.27
C GLU A 412 37.95 13.98 22.96
N TYR A 413 37.06 14.98 22.92
CA TYR A 413 36.36 15.40 21.70
C TYR A 413 37.31 16.16 20.75
N ALA A 414 38.30 15.43 20.22
CA ALA A 414 38.71 15.66 18.85
C ALA A 414 37.52 15.29 17.95
N LEU A 415 37.03 16.23 17.13
CA LEU A 415 35.97 15.96 16.16
C LEU A 415 36.43 14.88 15.18
N SER A 416 35.95 13.66 15.37
CA SER A 416 36.26 12.52 14.52
C SER A 416 35.56 12.69 13.18
N ILE A 417 36.35 13.02 12.15
CA ILE A 417 35.86 13.08 10.77
C ILE A 417 35.21 11.75 10.43
N SER A 418 33.93 11.79 10.04
CA SER A 418 33.11 10.60 9.80
C SER A 418 33.74 9.69 8.75
N THR A 419 33.36 8.41 8.74
CA THR A 419 33.82 7.47 7.71
C THR A 419 33.41 7.95 6.31
N GLU A 420 32.24 8.59 6.16
CA GLU A 420 31.77 9.18 4.90
C GLU A 420 32.65 10.36 4.45
N ASP A 421 32.85 11.37 5.33
CA ASP A 421 33.69 12.54 5.06
C ASP A 421 35.13 12.13 4.72
N ARG A 422 35.67 11.12 5.42
CA ARG A 422 37.03 10.63 5.24
C ARG A 422 37.22 9.96 3.88
N ASN A 423 36.28 9.10 3.48
CA ASN A 423 36.26 8.48 2.15
C ASN A 423 36.11 9.57 1.06
N LEU A 424 35.27 10.58 1.28
CA LEU A 424 35.05 11.69 0.34
C LEU A 424 36.30 12.57 0.20
N GLN A 425 36.95 12.95 1.30
CA GLN A 425 38.17 13.75 1.29
C GLN A 425 39.33 13.02 0.61
N GLU A 426 39.52 11.71 0.86
CA GLU A 426 40.54 10.91 0.16
C GLU A 426 40.28 10.86 -1.36
N ALA A 427 39.04 10.56 -1.76
CA ALA A 427 38.69 10.47 -3.17
C ALA A 427 38.82 11.83 -3.89
N LEU A 428 38.34 12.93 -3.29
CA LEU A 428 38.50 14.28 -3.83
C LEU A 428 39.98 14.70 -3.90
N GLN A 429 40.81 14.29 -2.95
CA GLN A 429 42.26 14.55 -3.00
C GLN A 429 42.91 13.84 -4.20
N PHE A 430 42.57 12.58 -4.49
CA PHE A 430 43.06 11.89 -5.69
C PHE A 430 42.49 12.49 -6.99
N ILE A 431 41.25 12.99 -6.97
CA ILE A 431 40.65 13.69 -8.12
C ILE A 431 41.36 15.04 -8.36
N LYS A 432 41.89 15.70 -7.33
CA LYS A 432 42.65 16.97 -7.46
C LYS A 432 44.17 16.77 -7.71
N ASP A 433 44.72 15.57 -7.53
CA ASP A 433 46.14 15.18 -7.78
C ASP A 433 46.46 15.07 -9.30
N ASP A 434 47.04 16.10 -9.91
CA ASP A 434 47.25 16.24 -11.37
C ASP A 434 47.81 15.01 -12.15
N PRO A 435 48.84 14.27 -11.68
CA PRO A 435 49.36 13.08 -12.37
C PRO A 435 48.43 11.84 -12.37
N VAL A 436 47.30 11.90 -11.66
CA VAL A 436 46.39 10.75 -11.47
C VAL A 436 45.25 10.78 -12.49
N GLY A 437 45.41 9.99 -13.57
CA GLY A 437 44.40 9.88 -14.64
C GLY A 437 43.26 8.88 -14.37
N VAL A 438 43.55 7.74 -13.73
CA VAL A 438 42.55 6.70 -13.40
C VAL A 438 42.59 6.40 -11.89
N ILE A 439 41.42 6.46 -11.27
CA ILE A 439 41.19 6.30 -9.82
C ILE A 439 40.21 5.14 -9.60
N GLY A 440 40.52 4.23 -8.68
CA GLY A 440 39.69 3.05 -8.39
C GLY A 440 39.15 3.09 -6.97
N ILE A 441 37.83 3.26 -6.84
CA ILE A 441 37.10 3.20 -5.58
C ILE A 441 36.58 1.77 -5.40
N TRP A 442 37.03 1.04 -4.39
CA TRP A 442 36.65 -0.38 -4.23
C TRP A 442 36.28 -0.77 -2.81
N GLY A 443 35.49 -1.84 -2.69
CA GLY A 443 34.97 -2.34 -1.42
C GLY A 443 33.76 -3.27 -1.63
N PRO A 444 33.29 -3.95 -0.57
CA PRO A 444 32.21 -4.93 -0.68
C PRO A 444 30.90 -4.36 -1.24
N GLY A 445 29.99 -5.23 -1.67
CA GLY A 445 28.63 -4.84 -2.04
C GLY A 445 27.92 -4.19 -0.86
N GLY A 446 27.18 -3.10 -1.08
CA GLY A 446 26.41 -2.44 0.00
C GLY A 446 27.21 -1.52 0.94
N VAL A 447 28.50 -1.28 0.68
CA VAL A 447 29.38 -0.39 1.46
C VAL A 447 29.24 1.11 1.13
N GLY A 448 28.32 1.49 0.24
CA GLY A 448 28.10 2.90 -0.13
C GLY A 448 28.97 3.46 -1.27
N LYS A 449 29.58 2.62 -2.12
CA LYS A 449 30.40 3.08 -3.27
C LYS A 449 29.68 4.08 -4.20
N THR A 450 28.43 3.78 -4.59
CA THR A 450 27.61 4.66 -5.44
C THR A 450 27.21 5.95 -4.71
N HIS A 451 26.98 5.88 -3.40
CA HIS A 451 26.71 7.05 -2.55
C HIS A 451 27.92 7.99 -2.51
N LEU A 452 29.12 7.43 -2.30
CA LEU A 452 30.39 8.16 -2.40
C LEU A 452 30.60 8.78 -3.79
N LEU A 453 30.26 8.07 -4.88
CA LEU A 453 30.31 8.65 -6.24
C LEU A 453 29.35 9.83 -6.43
N ASN A 454 28.14 9.75 -5.88
CA ASN A 454 27.18 10.85 -5.92
C ASN A 454 27.68 12.04 -5.09
N ASN A 455 28.23 11.81 -3.91
CA ASN A 455 28.86 12.86 -3.09
C ASN A 455 30.06 13.51 -3.83
N ILE A 456 30.89 12.73 -4.51
CA ILE A 456 31.99 13.24 -5.35
C ILE A 456 31.45 14.12 -6.49
N LYS A 457 30.39 13.69 -7.17
CA LYS A 457 29.74 14.48 -8.23
C LYS A 457 29.20 15.80 -7.67
N ASN A 458 28.40 15.73 -6.60
CA ASN A 458 27.77 16.90 -5.99
C ASN A 458 28.81 17.89 -5.43
N ALA A 459 29.92 17.39 -4.86
CA ALA A 459 31.03 18.22 -4.35
C ALA A 459 31.94 18.80 -5.46
N LEU A 460 31.68 18.46 -6.72
CA LEU A 460 32.34 19.01 -7.91
C LEU A 460 31.34 19.69 -8.87
N ASP A 461 30.06 19.76 -8.49
CA ASP A 461 29.04 20.44 -9.28
C ASP A 461 29.23 21.96 -9.15
N GLY A 462 29.27 22.65 -10.29
CA GLY A 462 29.76 24.03 -10.37
C GLY A 462 31.27 24.24 -10.11
N ASP A 463 32.08 23.20 -9.86
CA ASP A 463 33.55 23.35 -9.74
C ASP A 463 34.18 23.52 -11.14
N MET A 464 34.66 24.74 -11.42
CA MET A 464 35.34 25.13 -12.66
C MET A 464 36.57 24.26 -13.04
N THR A 465 37.00 23.33 -12.18
CA THR A 465 38.04 22.33 -12.44
C THR A 465 37.74 21.43 -13.64
N PHE A 466 36.47 21.08 -13.89
CA PHE A 466 36.06 20.25 -15.02
C PHE A 466 35.01 20.96 -15.86
N ASN A 467 35.06 20.80 -17.18
CA ASN A 467 34.05 21.36 -18.07
C ASN A 467 32.84 20.42 -18.25
N TYR A 468 33.03 19.11 -17.99
CA TYR A 468 32.00 18.08 -18.08
C TYR A 468 32.24 17.00 -17.01
N VAL A 469 31.21 16.66 -16.24
CA VAL A 469 31.18 15.52 -15.32
C VAL A 469 30.12 14.54 -15.83
N VAL A 470 30.55 13.34 -16.23
CA VAL A 470 29.72 12.34 -16.93
C VAL A 470 29.65 11.08 -16.06
N GLN A 471 28.45 10.57 -15.76
CA GLN A 471 28.26 9.46 -14.81
C GLN A 471 27.50 8.30 -15.47
N VAL A 472 28.12 7.13 -15.57
CA VAL A 472 27.57 5.96 -16.28
C VAL A 472 27.70 4.70 -15.44
N THR A 473 26.57 4.04 -15.15
CA THR A 473 26.56 2.74 -14.47
C THR A 473 26.85 1.62 -15.48
N ALA A 474 27.96 0.90 -15.28
CA ALA A 474 28.36 -0.21 -16.12
C ALA A 474 27.37 -1.38 -15.99
N SER A 475 27.08 -1.83 -14.76
CA SER A 475 26.33 -3.06 -14.40
C SER A 475 27.01 -4.36 -14.87
N ARG A 476 26.56 -5.50 -14.34
CA ARG A 476 27.19 -6.80 -14.61
C ARG A 476 27.13 -7.20 -16.08
N GLY A 477 28.29 -7.42 -16.70
CA GLY A 477 28.42 -7.83 -18.11
C GLY A 477 28.27 -6.70 -19.13
N CYS A 478 28.48 -5.44 -18.72
CA CYS A 478 28.44 -4.24 -19.57
C CYS A 478 29.21 -4.36 -20.90
N SER A 479 28.67 -3.77 -21.99
CA SER A 479 29.43 -3.56 -23.24
C SER A 479 30.10 -2.18 -23.29
N VAL A 480 31.22 -2.09 -24.01
CA VAL A 480 31.87 -0.83 -24.41
C VAL A 480 30.85 0.11 -25.09
N GLU A 481 29.96 -0.45 -25.91
CA GLU A 481 28.95 0.26 -26.70
C GLU A 481 27.79 0.83 -25.84
N LYS A 482 27.41 0.16 -24.74
CA LYS A 482 26.50 0.72 -23.72
C LYS A 482 27.11 1.99 -23.11
N ILE A 483 28.34 1.91 -22.60
CA ILE A 483 29.03 3.06 -22.00
C ILE A 483 29.21 4.19 -23.03
N ARG A 484 29.67 3.86 -24.26
CA ARG A 484 29.80 4.82 -25.36
C ARG A 484 28.49 5.57 -25.63
N THR A 485 27.38 4.84 -25.66
CA THR A 485 26.05 5.40 -25.96
C THR A 485 25.45 6.20 -24.81
N ASP A 486 25.77 5.87 -23.56
CA ASP A 486 25.34 6.64 -22.40
C ASP A 486 26.18 7.91 -22.20
N ILE A 487 27.50 7.88 -22.49
CA ILE A 487 28.35 9.07 -22.59
C ILE A 487 27.87 9.99 -23.74
N ALA A 488 27.65 9.44 -24.94
CA ALA A 488 27.18 10.23 -26.08
C ALA A 488 25.86 10.97 -25.80
N ARG A 489 24.95 10.35 -25.03
CA ARG A 489 23.66 10.95 -24.63
C ARG A 489 23.82 12.07 -23.60
N GLN A 490 24.70 11.89 -22.60
CA GLN A 490 24.98 12.93 -21.60
C GLN A 490 25.76 14.13 -22.16
N LEU A 491 26.34 14.00 -23.37
CA LEU A 491 27.08 15.06 -24.06
C LEU A 491 26.33 15.67 -25.27
N ASP A 492 25.03 15.35 -25.47
CA ASP A 492 24.20 15.65 -26.67
C ASP A 492 24.95 15.49 -28.02
N LEU A 493 25.71 14.40 -28.15
CA LEU A 493 26.49 14.15 -29.38
C LEU A 493 25.60 13.54 -30.45
N LYS A 494 25.41 14.29 -31.55
CA LYS A 494 24.66 13.87 -32.74
C LYS A 494 25.61 13.18 -33.72
N TYR A 495 25.33 11.92 -34.05
CA TYR A 495 26.11 11.08 -34.96
C TYR A 495 25.18 10.30 -35.89
N ASP A 496 25.71 9.88 -37.03
CA ASP A 496 25.01 9.26 -38.16
C ASP A 496 24.74 7.75 -37.99
N GLY A 497 24.60 7.27 -36.75
CA GLY A 497 24.26 5.88 -36.42
C GLY A 497 25.40 4.86 -36.60
N ASN A 498 26.58 5.25 -37.06
CA ASN A 498 27.73 4.36 -37.20
C ASN A 498 28.48 4.21 -35.85
N VAL A 499 28.69 2.96 -35.41
CA VAL A 499 29.43 2.59 -34.19
C VAL A 499 30.83 3.25 -34.15
N GLN A 500 31.49 3.37 -35.30
CA GLN A 500 32.80 4.02 -35.40
C GLN A 500 32.74 5.55 -35.46
N SER A 501 31.67 6.18 -35.98
CA SER A 501 31.56 7.65 -35.96
C SER A 501 31.25 8.15 -34.54
N GLN A 502 30.43 7.43 -33.77
CA GLN A 502 30.13 7.72 -32.37
C GLN A 502 31.41 7.78 -31.51
N CYS A 503 32.33 6.82 -31.70
CA CYS A 503 33.61 6.76 -30.98
C CYS A 503 34.50 7.96 -31.30
N HIS A 504 34.59 8.34 -32.58
CA HIS A 504 35.33 9.53 -33.00
C HIS A 504 34.67 10.83 -32.51
N ALA A 505 33.34 10.91 -32.47
CA ALA A 505 32.62 12.08 -31.97
C ALA A 505 32.91 12.37 -30.49
N ILE A 506 32.89 11.33 -29.64
CA ILE A 506 33.24 11.43 -28.21
C ILE A 506 34.71 11.85 -28.06
N PHE A 507 35.63 11.21 -28.79
CA PHE A 507 37.05 11.53 -28.75
C PHE A 507 37.32 12.97 -29.19
N ASP A 508 36.72 13.42 -30.30
CA ASP A 508 36.89 14.76 -30.84
C ASP A 508 36.29 15.86 -29.95
N PHE A 509 35.22 15.54 -29.23
CA PHE A 509 34.65 16.40 -28.22
C PHE A 509 35.55 16.50 -26.98
N LEU A 510 35.89 15.36 -26.36
CA LEU A 510 36.61 15.30 -25.09
C LEU A 510 38.09 15.69 -25.19
N LYS A 511 38.78 15.46 -26.31
CA LYS A 511 40.24 15.69 -26.42
C LYS A 511 40.68 17.13 -26.15
N LYS A 512 39.77 18.11 -26.28
CA LYS A 512 40.01 19.55 -26.07
C LYS A 512 39.41 20.12 -24.77
N ARG A 513 38.90 19.29 -23.86
CA ARG A 513 38.10 19.70 -22.69
C ARG A 513 38.57 19.02 -21.41
N SER A 514 38.51 19.71 -20.28
CA SER A 514 38.70 19.08 -18.97
C SER A 514 37.43 18.26 -18.65
N PHE A 515 37.60 16.99 -18.28
CA PHE A 515 36.47 16.09 -18.01
C PHE A 515 36.75 15.14 -16.85
N LEU A 516 35.66 14.72 -16.21
CA LEU A 516 35.63 13.66 -15.22
C LEU A 516 34.56 12.64 -15.64
N VAL A 517 34.98 11.40 -15.95
CA VAL A 517 34.06 10.28 -16.19
C VAL A 517 33.98 9.42 -14.93
N LEU A 518 32.77 9.22 -14.42
CA LEU A 518 32.46 8.40 -13.25
C LEU A 518 31.79 7.10 -13.74
N LEU A 519 32.52 5.99 -13.75
CA LEU A 519 31.99 4.67 -14.13
C LEU A 519 31.58 3.89 -12.88
N ASP A 520 30.29 3.67 -12.69
CA ASP A 520 29.75 3.02 -11.49
C ASP A 520 29.53 1.50 -11.67
N ASP A 521 29.87 0.73 -10.64
CA ASP A 521 29.83 -0.73 -10.51
C ASP A 521 30.40 -1.49 -11.73
N LEU A 522 31.71 -1.37 -11.92
CA LEU A 522 32.47 -2.06 -12.97
C LEU A 522 32.90 -3.46 -12.53
N TRP A 523 32.49 -4.47 -13.31
CA TRP A 523 32.73 -5.90 -13.02
C TRP A 523 33.93 -6.51 -13.74
N ASP A 524 34.23 -6.03 -14.95
CA ASP A 524 35.22 -6.58 -15.87
C ASP A 524 36.07 -5.46 -16.49
N GLN A 525 37.16 -5.82 -17.17
CA GLN A 525 38.03 -4.87 -17.86
C GLN A 525 37.34 -4.27 -19.09
N ILE A 526 37.43 -2.95 -19.27
CA ILE A 526 36.84 -2.22 -20.41
C ILE A 526 37.90 -1.35 -21.08
N ASP A 527 37.99 -1.43 -22.41
CA ASP A 527 38.82 -0.54 -23.21
C ASP A 527 38.20 0.87 -23.29
N LEU A 528 38.77 1.80 -22.53
CA LEU A 528 38.34 3.20 -22.49
C LEU A 528 38.65 3.96 -23.80
N GLN A 529 39.65 3.54 -24.58
CA GLN A 529 39.89 4.12 -25.91
C GLN A 529 38.82 3.68 -26.90
N ALA A 530 38.34 2.44 -26.82
CA ALA A 530 37.18 1.97 -27.60
C ALA A 530 35.85 2.62 -27.17
N VAL A 531 35.74 3.17 -25.96
CA VAL A 531 34.65 4.07 -25.55
C VAL A 531 34.80 5.47 -26.20
N GLY A 532 35.99 5.83 -26.69
CA GLY A 532 36.31 7.15 -27.23
C GLY A 532 36.94 8.12 -26.21
N ILE A 533 37.32 7.64 -25.02
CA ILE A 533 37.97 8.48 -24.00
C ILE A 533 39.43 8.75 -24.42
N PRO A 534 39.87 10.01 -24.54
CA PRO A 534 41.17 10.35 -25.11
C PRO A 534 42.32 10.13 -24.12
N TYR A 535 43.36 9.42 -24.58
CA TYR A 535 44.61 9.20 -23.84
C TYR A 535 45.72 10.19 -24.26
N PRO A 536 46.76 10.40 -23.42
CA PRO A 536 46.85 9.93 -22.04
C PRO A 536 45.86 10.64 -21.10
N LEU A 537 45.73 10.10 -19.90
CA LEU A 537 44.89 10.60 -18.81
C LEU A 537 45.75 11.23 -17.69
N GLY A 538 45.15 12.13 -16.92
CA GLY A 538 45.81 13.06 -16.01
C GLY A 538 45.73 14.50 -16.54
N SER A 539 46.55 15.39 -15.99
CA SER A 539 46.64 16.79 -16.43
C SER A 539 47.67 16.96 -17.55
N ILE A 540 47.21 17.42 -18.72
CA ILE A 540 48.01 17.56 -19.96
C ILE A 540 47.65 18.90 -20.59
N ASP A 541 48.63 19.76 -20.87
CA ASP A 541 48.41 21.07 -21.50
C ASP A 541 47.32 21.92 -20.81
N GLN A 542 47.32 21.91 -19.46
CA GLN A 542 46.31 22.50 -18.57
C GLN A 542 44.90 21.85 -18.61
N ILE A 543 44.68 20.87 -19.49
CA ILE A 543 43.44 20.08 -19.58
C ILE A 543 43.48 18.92 -18.57
N ARG A 544 42.50 18.83 -17.68
CA ARG A 544 42.36 17.75 -16.69
C ARG A 544 41.48 16.63 -17.22
N ARG A 545 42.05 15.47 -17.53
CA ARG A 545 41.34 14.30 -18.07
C ARG A 545 41.32 13.17 -17.04
N LYS A 546 40.19 12.91 -16.39
CA LYS A 546 40.11 11.92 -15.30
C LYS A 546 38.98 10.91 -15.46
N VAL A 547 39.25 9.70 -14.99
CA VAL A 547 38.28 8.61 -14.90
C VAL A 547 38.31 8.05 -13.46
N VAL A 548 37.15 8.01 -12.82
CA VAL A 548 36.93 7.30 -11.55
C VAL A 548 36.10 6.06 -11.87
N ILE A 549 36.54 4.90 -11.41
CA ILE A 549 35.77 3.66 -11.47
C ILE A 549 35.37 3.26 -10.05
N THR A 550 34.14 2.79 -9.83
CA THR A 550 33.82 1.96 -8.66
C THR A 550 33.80 0.49 -9.04
N THR A 551 34.20 -0.38 -8.12
CA THR A 551 34.12 -1.84 -8.33
C THR A 551 33.98 -2.60 -7.01
N ARG A 552 33.42 -3.80 -7.07
CA ARG A 552 33.43 -4.77 -5.96
C ARG A 552 34.78 -5.50 -5.84
N SER A 553 35.59 -5.50 -6.90
CA SER A 553 36.78 -6.34 -7.03
C SER A 553 38.07 -5.53 -7.29
N ARG A 554 39.01 -5.58 -6.35
CA ARG A 554 40.34 -4.95 -6.50
C ARG A 554 41.10 -5.44 -7.75
N LYS A 555 40.81 -6.66 -8.22
CA LYS A 555 41.38 -7.20 -9.47
C LYS A 555 41.05 -6.30 -10.67
N VAL A 556 39.84 -5.74 -10.72
CA VAL A 556 39.40 -4.83 -11.78
C VAL A 556 40.19 -3.51 -11.74
N CYS A 557 40.50 -2.97 -10.55
CA CYS A 557 41.40 -1.82 -10.43
C CYS A 557 42.77 -2.08 -11.08
N GLY A 558 43.35 -3.26 -10.84
CA GLY A 558 44.60 -3.68 -11.48
C GLY A 558 44.48 -3.85 -13.00
N GLN A 559 43.37 -4.42 -13.49
CA GLN A 559 43.10 -4.57 -14.93
C GLN A 559 42.83 -3.23 -15.65
N MET A 560 42.36 -2.22 -14.92
CA MET A 560 42.07 -0.87 -15.45
C MET A 560 43.24 0.12 -15.26
N GLU A 561 44.44 -0.37 -14.91
CA GLU A 561 45.66 0.43 -14.70
C GLU A 561 45.49 1.60 -13.70
N VAL A 562 44.68 1.39 -12.66
CA VAL A 562 44.41 2.39 -11.61
C VAL A 562 45.71 2.85 -10.94
N ARG A 563 45.91 4.17 -10.87
CA ARG A 563 47.10 4.78 -10.23
C ARG A 563 46.91 5.11 -8.75
N LYS A 564 45.66 5.28 -8.31
CA LYS A 564 45.26 5.52 -6.91
C LYS A 564 44.03 4.69 -6.58
N GLU A 565 44.17 3.80 -5.62
CA GLU A 565 43.04 3.04 -5.06
C GLU A 565 42.55 3.73 -3.79
N CYS A 566 41.25 4.03 -3.71
CA CYS A 566 40.55 4.33 -2.46
C CYS A 566 39.78 3.07 -2.06
N LYS A 567 40.00 2.54 -0.86
CA LYS A 567 39.22 1.42 -0.33
C LYS A 567 38.15 1.98 0.61
N VAL A 568 36.90 1.94 0.18
CA VAL A 568 35.76 2.43 0.98
C VAL A 568 35.69 1.61 2.27
N ALA A 569 35.90 2.28 3.40
CA ALA A 569 35.82 1.66 4.72
C ALA A 569 34.36 1.36 5.09
N CYS A 570 34.14 0.24 5.79
CA CYS A 570 32.92 0.00 6.53
C CYS A 570 32.80 1.01 7.69
N LEU A 571 31.57 1.23 8.15
CA LEU A 571 31.29 2.11 9.30
C LEU A 571 32.02 1.63 10.56
N GLN A 572 32.42 2.57 11.41
CA GLN A 572 32.95 2.26 12.75
C GLN A 572 31.83 1.75 13.66
N GLU A 573 32.17 1.20 14.83
CA GLU A 573 31.20 0.56 15.73
C GLU A 573 30.06 1.50 16.15
N GLU A 574 30.38 2.74 16.57
CA GLU A 574 29.38 3.75 16.95
C GLU A 574 28.53 4.23 15.78
N GLU A 575 29.13 4.44 14.59
CA GLU A 575 28.39 4.81 13.36
C GLU A 575 27.43 3.68 12.93
N SER A 576 27.88 2.43 13.07
CA SER A 576 27.10 1.22 12.77
C SER A 576 25.95 1.06 13.76
N TRP A 577 26.22 1.30 15.05
CA TRP A 577 25.23 1.24 16.11
C TRP A 577 24.16 2.32 15.94
N GLN A 578 24.54 3.57 15.71
CA GLN A 578 23.58 4.66 15.44
C GLN A 578 22.70 4.34 14.22
N LEU A 579 23.30 3.92 13.09
CA LEU A 579 22.55 3.52 11.91
C LEU A 579 21.59 2.35 12.20
N PHE A 580 21.99 1.38 13.02
CA PHE A 580 21.11 0.27 13.42
C PHE A 580 19.96 0.76 14.31
N GLN A 581 20.23 1.58 15.32
CA GLN A 581 19.23 2.18 16.21
C GLN A 581 18.15 2.95 15.43
N ASP A 582 18.57 3.81 14.50
CA ASP A 582 17.68 4.61 13.66
C ASP A 582 16.72 3.77 12.80
N LYS A 583 17.16 2.58 12.36
CA LYS A 583 16.36 1.69 11.51
C LYS A 583 15.50 0.70 12.29
N VAL A 584 15.99 0.16 13.42
CA VAL A 584 15.26 -0.80 14.27
C VAL A 584 14.27 -0.13 15.23
N GLY A 585 14.43 1.16 15.47
CA GLY A 585 13.51 2.00 16.25
C GLY A 585 13.68 1.83 17.76
N HIS A 586 13.61 2.97 18.47
CA HIS A 586 13.77 3.05 19.92
C HIS A 586 12.79 2.14 20.70
N GLU A 587 11.57 1.98 20.22
CA GLU A 587 10.55 1.11 20.84
C GLU A 587 10.97 -0.38 20.89
N THR A 588 11.71 -0.86 19.89
CA THR A 588 12.18 -2.26 19.85
C THR A 588 13.29 -2.48 20.88
N LEU A 589 14.26 -1.57 20.97
CA LEU A 589 15.41 -1.68 21.87
C LEU A 589 15.05 -1.44 23.33
N SER A 590 14.24 -0.41 23.61
CA SER A 590 13.82 -0.03 24.96
C SER A 590 12.87 -1.04 25.63
N TYR A 591 12.37 -2.03 24.89
CA TYR A 591 11.52 -3.11 25.43
C TYR A 591 12.23 -3.98 26.48
N SER A 592 13.54 -4.23 26.35
CA SER A 592 14.30 -5.03 27.32
C SER A 592 15.81 -4.75 27.24
N PRO A 593 16.52 -4.58 28.37
CA PRO A 593 17.98 -4.49 28.39
C PRO A 593 18.70 -5.69 27.75
N ARG A 594 18.07 -6.89 27.73
CA ARG A 594 18.62 -8.06 27.02
C ARG A 594 18.50 -7.92 25.50
N ILE A 595 17.51 -7.19 24.99
CA ILE A 595 17.38 -6.91 23.56
C ILE A 595 18.42 -5.87 23.13
N ASP A 596 18.68 -4.80 23.89
CA ASP A 596 19.77 -3.86 23.57
C ASP A 596 21.14 -4.55 23.54
N ALA A 597 21.42 -5.42 24.52
CA ALA A 597 22.65 -6.22 24.55
C ALA A 597 22.80 -7.16 23.35
N LEU A 598 21.75 -7.92 23.01
CA LEU A 598 21.77 -8.82 21.83
C LEU A 598 21.80 -8.03 20.51
N ALA A 599 21.22 -6.83 20.46
CA ALA A 599 21.29 -5.94 19.30
C ALA A 599 22.72 -5.46 19.04
N ARG A 600 23.47 -5.10 20.10
CA ARG A 600 24.90 -4.73 19.99
C ARG A 600 25.75 -5.91 19.50
N GLU A 601 25.53 -7.10 20.05
CA GLU A 601 26.20 -8.32 19.57
C GLU A 601 25.90 -8.60 18.08
N LEU A 602 24.63 -8.44 17.65
CA LEU A 602 24.25 -8.59 16.25
C LEU A 602 24.90 -7.53 15.33
N VAL A 603 25.08 -6.30 15.80
CA VAL A 603 25.79 -5.23 15.07
C VAL A 603 27.28 -5.54 14.90
N MET A 604 27.94 -6.12 15.90
CA MET A 604 29.34 -6.57 15.79
C MET A 604 29.51 -7.63 14.68
N GLU A 605 28.61 -8.61 14.60
CA GLU A 605 28.66 -9.66 13.57
C GLU A 605 28.47 -9.12 12.13
N MET A 606 27.76 -7.99 11.97
CA MET A 606 27.57 -7.32 10.67
C MET A 606 28.78 -6.50 10.19
N LYS A 607 29.83 -6.35 11.01
CA LYS A 607 31.14 -5.81 10.61
C LYS A 607 31.07 -4.45 9.88
N GLY A 608 30.13 -3.61 10.31
CA GLY A 608 29.95 -2.23 9.85
C GLY A 608 29.41 -2.06 8.42
N LEU A 609 28.78 -3.08 7.83
CA LEU A 609 28.26 -3.01 6.46
C LEU A 609 26.88 -2.31 6.40
N PRO A 610 26.74 -1.10 5.79
CA PRO A 610 25.51 -0.30 5.85
C PRO A 610 24.25 -1.01 5.35
N LEU A 611 24.32 -1.70 4.20
CA LEU A 611 23.15 -2.39 3.65
C LEU A 611 22.66 -3.54 4.54
N ALA A 612 23.58 -4.31 5.13
CA ALA A 612 23.25 -5.37 6.08
C ALA A 612 22.65 -4.77 7.36
N LEU A 613 23.27 -3.72 7.92
CA LEU A 613 22.76 -2.99 9.09
C LEU A 613 21.31 -2.53 8.86
N ILE A 614 21.01 -1.90 7.73
CA ILE A 614 19.66 -1.39 7.40
C ILE A 614 18.65 -2.53 7.22
N THR A 615 18.97 -3.53 6.39
CA THR A 615 18.03 -4.62 6.07
C THR A 615 17.77 -5.55 7.24
N ILE A 616 18.78 -5.82 8.08
CA ILE A 616 18.64 -6.67 9.28
C ILE A 616 17.96 -5.87 10.40
N ALA A 617 18.26 -4.57 10.58
CA ALA A 617 17.51 -3.73 11.52
C ALA A 617 16.00 -3.71 11.21
N LYS A 618 15.61 -3.67 9.93
CA LYS A 618 14.20 -3.80 9.52
C LYS A 618 13.63 -5.20 9.70
N ALA A 619 14.42 -6.26 9.48
CA ALA A 619 14.00 -7.63 9.82
C ALA A 619 13.78 -7.83 11.33
N MET A 620 14.52 -7.11 12.18
CA MET A 620 14.41 -7.16 13.64
C MET A 620 13.42 -6.14 14.24
N TYR A 621 12.86 -5.23 13.44
CA TYR A 621 11.86 -4.26 13.91
C TYR A 621 10.63 -4.95 14.51
N ALA A 622 10.22 -4.49 15.70
CA ALA A 622 9.13 -5.04 16.50
C ALA A 622 9.27 -6.56 16.83
N LYS A 623 10.51 -7.08 16.90
CA LYS A 623 10.79 -8.41 17.47
C LYS A 623 11.14 -8.32 18.95
N PHE A 624 10.22 -8.78 19.80
CA PHE A 624 10.28 -8.65 21.26
C PHE A 624 10.70 -9.94 21.99
N ASP A 625 10.88 -11.06 21.29
CA ASP A 625 11.40 -12.31 21.86
C ASP A 625 12.92 -12.40 21.64
N THR A 626 13.68 -12.54 22.73
CA THR A 626 15.14 -12.68 22.72
C THR A 626 15.62 -13.91 21.94
N ALA A 627 14.80 -14.96 21.80
CA ALA A 627 15.14 -16.14 21.00
C ALA A 627 15.28 -15.82 19.50
N GLU A 628 14.54 -14.83 18.98
CA GLU A 628 14.68 -14.39 17.59
C GLU A 628 16.00 -13.65 17.35
N TRP A 629 16.45 -12.88 18.34
CA TRP A 629 17.73 -12.17 18.31
C TRP A 629 18.91 -13.15 18.44
N GLU A 630 18.81 -14.11 19.34
CA GLU A 630 19.81 -15.19 19.48
C GLU A 630 19.89 -16.06 18.22
N TYR A 631 18.77 -16.31 17.53
CA TYR A 631 18.76 -16.96 16.22
C TYR A 631 19.45 -16.11 15.15
N ALA A 632 19.20 -14.79 15.10
CA ALA A 632 19.87 -13.89 14.16
C ALA A 632 21.39 -13.90 14.34
N ILE A 633 21.87 -13.80 15.59
CA ILE A 633 23.30 -13.86 15.93
C ILE A 633 23.90 -15.22 15.52
N GLN A 634 23.22 -16.33 15.82
CA GLN A 634 23.68 -17.67 15.39
C GLN A 634 23.73 -17.82 13.88
N HIS A 635 22.80 -17.22 13.14
CA HIS A 635 22.79 -17.22 11.67
C HIS A 635 24.02 -16.46 11.13
N MET A 636 24.25 -15.23 11.60
CA MET A 636 25.38 -14.40 11.17
C MET A 636 26.73 -15.06 11.48
N LYS A 637 26.87 -15.66 12.67
CA LYS A 637 28.08 -16.41 13.06
C LYS A 637 28.36 -17.59 12.13
N ARG A 638 27.35 -18.40 11.78
CA ARG A 638 27.51 -19.51 10.82
C ARG A 638 27.95 -19.01 9.45
N THR A 639 27.25 -18.00 8.90
CA THR A 639 27.61 -17.42 7.59
C THR A 639 29.02 -16.79 7.55
N CYS A 640 29.54 -16.36 8.70
CA CYS A 640 30.91 -15.87 8.84
C CYS A 640 31.97 -16.95 9.05
N CYS A 641 31.59 -18.22 9.29
CA CYS A 641 32.53 -19.31 9.58
C CYS A 641 32.71 -20.31 8.43
N ASP A 642 31.78 -20.41 7.48
CA ASP A 642 31.78 -21.50 6.48
C ASP A 642 32.71 -21.29 5.27
N ASN A 643 33.43 -20.16 5.14
CA ASN A 643 34.30 -19.87 3.99
C ASN A 643 35.61 -19.17 4.37
N ASP A 644 36.72 -19.91 4.36
CA ASP A 644 38.10 -19.41 4.59
C ASP A 644 38.76 -18.77 3.34
N ASP A 645 38.03 -18.55 2.23
CA ASP A 645 38.55 -17.85 1.05
C ASP A 645 38.17 -16.35 1.07
N PRO A 646 39.12 -15.42 1.27
CA PRO A 646 38.84 -13.98 1.30
C PRO A 646 38.40 -13.40 -0.05
N LEU A 647 38.42 -14.18 -1.13
CA LEU A 647 38.06 -13.74 -2.48
C LEU A 647 36.55 -13.78 -2.77
N ASP A 648 35.76 -14.58 -2.03
CA ASP A 648 34.30 -14.68 -2.22
C ASP A 648 33.51 -13.90 -1.14
N MET A 649 33.91 -12.63 -0.90
CA MET A 649 33.13 -11.70 -0.09
C MET A 649 31.71 -11.44 -0.64
N GLU A 650 31.46 -11.74 -1.92
CA GLU A 650 30.14 -11.60 -2.55
C GLU A 650 29.11 -12.54 -1.90
N ARG A 651 29.45 -13.83 -1.72
CA ARG A 651 28.59 -14.77 -0.97
C ARG A 651 28.34 -14.34 0.48
N VAL A 652 29.37 -13.82 1.17
CA VAL A 652 29.22 -13.39 2.56
C VAL A 652 28.18 -12.27 2.65
N VAL A 653 28.28 -11.24 1.80
CA VAL A 653 27.28 -10.15 1.72
C VAL A 653 25.89 -10.68 1.36
N PHE A 654 25.76 -11.57 0.36
CA PHE A 654 24.46 -12.14 0.01
C PHE A 654 23.86 -12.98 1.13
N SER A 655 24.67 -13.72 1.89
CA SER A 655 24.20 -14.54 3.02
C SER A 655 23.69 -13.68 4.18
N GLN A 656 24.34 -12.54 4.48
CA GLN A 656 23.86 -11.58 5.47
C GLN A 656 22.52 -10.95 5.05
N VAL A 657 22.40 -10.44 3.81
CA VAL A 657 21.16 -9.81 3.33
C VAL A 657 20.03 -10.84 3.14
N LYS A 658 20.36 -12.11 2.85
CA LYS A 658 19.38 -13.21 2.72
C LYS A 658 18.58 -13.43 4.01
N PHE A 659 19.13 -13.12 5.18
CA PHE A 659 18.39 -13.19 6.45
C PHE A 659 17.08 -12.37 6.41
N SER A 660 17.10 -11.19 5.76
CA SER A 660 15.90 -10.34 5.63
C SER A 660 14.89 -10.92 4.63
N PHE A 661 15.34 -11.61 3.59
CA PHE A 661 14.48 -12.39 2.68
C PHE A 661 13.87 -13.62 3.38
N ASP A 662 14.67 -14.33 4.19
CA ASP A 662 14.20 -15.46 5.00
C ASP A 662 13.16 -15.01 6.04
N CYS A 663 13.28 -13.78 6.57
CA CYS A 663 12.30 -13.17 7.47
C CYS A 663 10.98 -12.71 6.80
N LEU A 664 10.84 -12.77 5.46
CA LEU A 664 9.59 -12.43 4.79
C LEU A 664 8.47 -13.42 5.15
N ARG A 665 7.27 -12.90 5.49
CA ARG A 665 6.22 -13.64 6.20
C ARG A 665 5.63 -14.87 5.49
N ASN A 666 5.75 -14.98 4.16
CA ASN A 666 5.20 -16.09 3.37
C ASN A 666 5.92 -16.23 2.01
N ASN A 667 5.67 -17.35 1.32
CA ASN A 667 6.30 -17.63 0.03
C ASN A 667 5.84 -16.68 -1.08
N THR A 668 4.56 -16.27 -1.12
CA THR A 668 4.06 -15.30 -2.09
C THR A 668 4.86 -13.99 -2.09
N LEU A 669 5.17 -13.45 -0.91
CA LEU A 669 5.98 -12.23 -0.76
C LEU A 669 7.44 -12.45 -1.19
N ARG A 670 7.99 -13.64 -0.96
CA ARG A 670 9.32 -14.05 -1.45
C ARG A 670 9.34 -14.17 -2.98
N ASP A 671 8.36 -14.83 -3.59
CA ASP A 671 8.25 -14.97 -5.04
C ASP A 671 8.04 -13.61 -5.73
N CYS A 672 7.17 -12.77 -5.16
CA CYS A 672 6.99 -11.38 -5.57
C CYS A 672 8.32 -10.59 -5.50
N PHE A 673 9.06 -10.69 -4.40
CA PHE A 673 10.40 -10.09 -4.27
C PHE A 673 11.37 -10.60 -5.34
N LEU A 674 11.45 -11.91 -5.57
CA LEU A 674 12.35 -12.48 -6.58
C LEU A 674 12.02 -11.94 -7.98
N THR A 675 10.74 -11.82 -8.34
CA THR A 675 10.34 -11.30 -9.66
C THR A 675 10.69 -9.84 -9.90
N CYS A 676 10.91 -9.02 -8.86
CA CYS A 676 11.47 -7.68 -9.03
C CYS A 676 12.86 -7.71 -9.71
N ALA A 677 13.63 -8.79 -9.54
CA ALA A 677 14.94 -8.96 -10.16
C ALA A 677 14.88 -9.21 -11.69
N LEU A 678 13.70 -9.39 -12.28
CA LEU A 678 13.53 -9.52 -13.74
C LEU A 678 13.85 -8.20 -14.48
N TRP A 679 13.80 -7.07 -13.79
CA TRP A 679 14.19 -5.77 -14.35
C TRP A 679 15.71 -5.53 -14.30
N PRO A 680 16.25 -4.62 -15.11
CA PRO A 680 17.61 -4.08 -15.01
C PRO A 680 18.00 -3.59 -13.59
N GLU A 681 19.31 -3.61 -13.30
CA GLU A 681 19.86 -2.87 -12.15
C GLU A 681 19.48 -1.39 -12.20
N ASN A 682 19.21 -0.82 -11.02
CA ASN A 682 18.92 0.60 -10.81
C ASN A 682 17.68 1.20 -11.54
N GLN A 683 16.90 0.40 -12.27
CA GLN A 683 15.67 0.89 -12.92
C GLN A 683 14.60 1.30 -11.90
N MET A 684 13.90 2.41 -12.19
CA MET A 684 12.62 2.77 -11.58
C MET A 684 11.50 1.94 -12.22
N ILE A 685 10.89 1.04 -11.45
CA ILE A 685 9.80 0.16 -11.87
C ILE A 685 8.47 0.79 -11.43
N PRO A 686 7.53 1.13 -12.33
CA PRO A 686 6.22 1.65 -11.91
C PRO A 686 5.46 0.61 -11.08
N LYS A 687 4.86 1.02 -9.95
CA LYS A 687 4.12 0.10 -9.06
C LYS A 687 2.98 -0.64 -9.78
N VAL A 688 2.32 0.02 -10.73
CA VAL A 688 1.25 -0.57 -11.55
C VAL A 688 1.78 -1.69 -12.47
N GLU A 689 2.98 -1.56 -13.02
CA GLU A 689 3.60 -2.55 -13.92
C GLU A 689 4.12 -3.76 -13.14
N LEU A 690 4.65 -3.55 -11.93
CA LEU A 690 4.99 -4.63 -11.01
C LEU A 690 3.73 -5.40 -10.58
N ALA A 691 2.62 -4.69 -10.33
CA ALA A 691 1.33 -5.31 -10.03
C ALA A 691 0.73 -6.07 -11.24
N LYS A 692 0.75 -5.50 -12.47
CA LYS A 692 0.37 -6.21 -13.72
C LYS A 692 1.17 -7.52 -13.85
N CYS A 693 2.48 -7.48 -13.61
CA CYS A 693 3.37 -8.64 -13.65
C CYS A 693 2.98 -9.71 -12.61
N TRP A 694 2.86 -9.36 -11.32
CA TRP A 694 2.51 -10.33 -10.26
C TRP A 694 1.12 -10.94 -10.44
N ILE A 695 0.16 -10.20 -10.99
CA ILE A 695 -1.17 -10.70 -11.34
C ILE A 695 -1.08 -11.63 -12.55
N GLY A 696 -0.33 -11.25 -13.60
CA GLY A 696 -0.10 -12.05 -14.79
C GLY A 696 0.67 -13.36 -14.56
N LEU A 697 1.57 -13.38 -13.59
CA LEU A 697 2.31 -14.56 -13.14
C LEU A 697 1.50 -15.44 -12.17
N GLY A 698 0.29 -15.01 -11.76
CA GLY A 698 -0.56 -15.74 -10.81
C GLY A 698 -0.09 -15.69 -9.35
N LEU A 699 0.91 -14.86 -9.01
CA LEU A 699 1.36 -14.65 -7.64
C LEU A 699 0.33 -13.88 -6.82
N VAL A 700 -0.38 -12.94 -7.46
CA VAL A 700 -1.43 -12.14 -6.83
C VAL A 700 -2.75 -12.35 -7.56
N PHE A 701 -3.68 -13.04 -6.91
CA PHE A 701 -5.04 -13.24 -7.40
C PHE A 701 -6.05 -13.06 -6.27
N GLU A 702 -7.15 -12.38 -6.57
CA GLU A 702 -8.33 -12.22 -5.70
C GLU A 702 -9.63 -12.34 -6.52
N SER A 703 -10.78 -12.28 -5.83
CA SER A 703 -12.13 -12.31 -6.42
C SER A 703 -12.26 -11.44 -7.67
N ASP A 704 -11.77 -10.20 -7.58
CA ASP A 704 -11.87 -9.16 -8.59
C ASP A 704 -10.51 -8.49 -8.84
N ILE A 705 -10.44 -7.65 -9.86
CA ILE A 705 -9.20 -7.00 -10.28
C ILE A 705 -8.76 -5.89 -9.32
N GLN A 706 -9.68 -5.18 -8.65
CA GLN A 706 -9.33 -4.09 -7.76
C GLN A 706 -8.73 -4.62 -6.46
N SER A 707 -9.32 -5.67 -5.90
CA SER A 707 -8.74 -6.42 -4.76
C SER A 707 -7.37 -7.00 -5.11
N SER A 708 -7.20 -7.52 -6.35
CA SER A 708 -5.91 -8.02 -6.84
C SER A 708 -4.85 -6.91 -6.89
N TYR A 709 -5.17 -5.73 -7.44
CA TYR A 709 -4.27 -4.57 -7.40
C TYR A 709 -3.99 -4.10 -5.96
N THR A 710 -5.00 -3.96 -5.10
CA THR A 710 -4.83 -3.53 -3.71
C THR A 710 -3.90 -4.48 -2.94
N LYS A 711 -4.02 -5.80 -3.14
CA LYS A 711 -3.10 -6.81 -2.58
C LYS A 711 -1.68 -6.68 -3.13
N ALA A 712 -1.50 -6.43 -4.43
CA ALA A 712 -0.18 -6.19 -4.99
C ALA A 712 0.47 -4.93 -4.38
N TYR A 713 -0.25 -3.81 -4.28
CA TYR A 713 0.26 -2.58 -3.66
C TYR A 713 0.59 -2.78 -2.16
N SER A 714 -0.18 -3.60 -1.42
CA SER A 714 0.15 -3.97 -0.04
C SER A 714 1.45 -4.78 0.05
N LEU A 715 1.66 -5.76 -0.83
CA LEU A 715 2.89 -6.55 -0.88
C LEU A 715 4.10 -5.69 -1.29
N ILE A 716 3.93 -4.70 -2.17
CA ILE A 716 4.96 -3.68 -2.45
C ILE A 716 5.29 -2.89 -1.18
N GLY A 717 4.27 -2.46 -0.43
CA GLY A 717 4.45 -1.76 0.85
C GLY A 717 5.28 -2.55 1.87
N GLU A 718 5.08 -3.87 1.96
CA GLU A 718 5.83 -4.74 2.85
C GLU A 718 7.31 -4.92 2.42
N LEU A 719 7.60 -4.96 1.12
CA LEU A 719 8.99 -4.99 0.62
C LEU A 719 9.71 -3.66 0.83
N LEU A 720 8.99 -2.54 0.74
CA LEU A 720 9.48 -1.20 1.10
C LEU A 720 9.78 -1.09 2.61
N ALA A 721 8.85 -1.53 3.46
CA ALA A 721 9.04 -1.55 4.92
C ALA A 721 10.21 -2.44 5.37
N SER A 722 10.49 -3.51 4.60
CA SER A 722 11.63 -4.41 4.80
C SER A 722 12.97 -3.87 4.27
N CYS A 723 12.98 -2.70 3.61
CA CYS A 723 14.12 -2.17 2.84
C CYS A 723 14.72 -3.17 1.83
N LEU A 724 13.89 -4.05 1.27
CA LEU A 724 14.23 -4.94 0.14
C LEU A 724 13.84 -4.34 -1.22
N LEU A 725 13.01 -3.29 -1.19
CA LEU A 725 12.83 -2.32 -2.27
C LEU A 725 12.98 -0.91 -1.68
N ASP A 726 13.42 0.03 -2.52
CA ASP A 726 13.42 1.45 -2.26
C ASP A 726 12.24 2.13 -2.99
N GLY A 727 11.56 3.07 -2.34
CA GLY A 727 10.52 3.88 -2.97
C GLY A 727 11.14 5.06 -3.71
N CYS A 728 10.76 5.31 -4.96
CA CYS A 728 11.42 6.30 -5.80
C CYS A 728 10.49 6.98 -6.82
N GLY A 729 11.04 7.99 -7.51
CA GLY A 729 10.26 8.91 -8.35
C GLY A 729 9.51 9.97 -7.53
N LYS A 730 8.90 10.95 -8.22
CA LYS A 730 8.39 12.22 -7.66
C LYS A 730 7.32 12.07 -6.56
N LEU A 731 6.71 10.89 -6.40
CA LEU A 731 5.73 10.55 -5.35
C LEU A 731 5.84 9.11 -4.80
N TYR A 732 7.01 8.47 -4.92
CA TYR A 732 7.17 7.04 -4.61
C TYR A 732 6.26 6.13 -5.47
N ASP A 733 5.74 6.60 -6.61
CA ASP A 733 4.93 5.79 -7.55
C ASP A 733 5.75 4.68 -8.25
N PHE A 734 7.07 4.77 -8.15
CA PHE A 734 8.02 3.78 -8.62
C PHE A 734 8.68 3.09 -7.43
N VAL A 735 9.20 1.89 -7.69
CA VAL A 735 10.11 1.19 -6.78
C VAL A 735 11.39 0.83 -7.51
N LYS A 736 12.49 0.73 -6.76
CA LYS A 736 13.80 0.32 -7.24
C LYS A 736 14.32 -0.79 -6.35
N MET A 737 15.08 -1.71 -6.92
CA MET A 737 15.85 -2.69 -6.15
C MET A 737 17.33 -2.29 -6.15
N HIS A 738 17.94 -2.28 -4.96
CA HIS A 738 19.37 -2.06 -4.78
C HIS A 738 20.17 -3.19 -5.49
N ASP A 739 21.28 -2.86 -6.14
CA ASP A 739 22.08 -3.80 -6.95
C ASP A 739 22.40 -5.13 -6.24
N VAL A 740 22.96 -5.07 -5.02
CA VAL A 740 23.29 -6.23 -4.19
C VAL A 740 22.05 -7.04 -3.78
N VAL A 741 20.93 -6.38 -3.49
CA VAL A 741 19.66 -7.06 -3.15
C VAL A 741 19.13 -7.81 -4.38
N ARG A 742 19.30 -7.23 -5.57
CA ARG A 742 18.97 -7.88 -6.84
C ARG A 742 19.91 -9.03 -7.16
N ASP A 743 21.22 -8.87 -6.99
CA ASP A 743 22.17 -9.96 -7.23
C ASP A 743 21.95 -11.14 -6.28
N MET A 744 21.62 -10.87 -5.01
CA MET A 744 21.17 -11.88 -4.05
C MET A 744 19.87 -12.57 -4.53
N ALA A 745 18.88 -11.81 -5.02
CA ALA A 745 17.65 -12.39 -5.57
C ALA A 745 17.92 -13.26 -6.82
N LEU A 746 18.83 -12.84 -7.71
CA LEU A 746 19.27 -13.64 -8.85
C LEU A 746 20.07 -14.88 -8.42
N TRP A 747 20.90 -14.79 -7.37
CA TRP A 747 21.63 -15.92 -6.80
C TRP A 747 20.68 -16.97 -6.21
N ILE A 748 19.65 -16.54 -5.46
CA ILE A 748 18.57 -17.43 -4.97
C ILE A 748 17.86 -18.09 -6.16
N SER A 749 17.38 -17.30 -7.12
CA SER A 749 16.70 -17.77 -8.35
C SER A 749 17.57 -18.58 -9.32
N SER A 750 18.90 -18.64 -9.10
CA SER A 750 19.81 -19.48 -9.88
C SER A 750 19.81 -20.95 -9.42
N GLY A 751 19.22 -21.26 -8.26
CA GLY A 751 19.08 -22.62 -7.73
C GLY A 751 20.14 -23.04 -6.71
N CYS A 752 20.79 -22.10 -6.01
CA CYS A 752 21.77 -22.41 -4.96
C CYS A 752 21.15 -22.82 -3.60
N SER A 753 19.82 -22.80 -3.46
CA SER A 753 19.10 -23.18 -2.22
C SER A 753 17.90 -24.10 -2.51
N GLU A 754 18.21 -25.39 -2.72
CA GLU A 754 17.34 -26.59 -2.71
C GLU A 754 16.06 -26.64 -3.58
N ASN A 755 15.58 -25.54 -4.17
CA ASN A 755 14.41 -25.52 -5.05
C ASN A 755 14.78 -25.30 -6.52
N ASN A 756 14.34 -26.23 -7.39
CA ASN A 756 14.64 -26.22 -8.82
C ASN A 756 13.79 -25.22 -9.60
N GLY A 757 14.37 -24.08 -9.95
CA GLY A 757 13.71 -23.06 -10.75
C GLY A 757 14.67 -22.06 -11.40
N LYS A 758 15.68 -22.54 -12.14
CA LYS A 758 16.73 -21.68 -12.73
C LYS A 758 16.14 -20.56 -13.61
N TRP A 759 16.46 -19.31 -13.29
CA TRP A 759 16.17 -18.15 -14.14
C TRP A 759 17.41 -17.72 -14.93
N PHE A 760 17.20 -17.12 -16.10
CA PHE A 760 18.26 -16.44 -16.88
C PHE A 760 17.89 -14.97 -17.06
N VAL A 761 18.48 -14.10 -16.23
CA VAL A 761 18.29 -12.64 -16.33
C VAL A 761 19.56 -11.99 -16.87
N ARG A 762 19.38 -11.26 -17.97
CA ARG A 762 20.37 -10.38 -18.60
C ARG A 762 19.66 -9.13 -19.11
N ALA A 763 18.98 -8.41 -18.21
CA ALA A 763 18.22 -7.20 -18.52
C ALA A 763 19.09 -5.93 -18.33
N GLY A 764 19.04 -4.98 -19.27
CA GLY A 764 19.76 -3.71 -19.23
C GLY A 764 21.25 -3.78 -19.59
N VAL A 765 21.68 -4.85 -20.27
CA VAL A 765 23.09 -5.15 -20.55
C VAL A 765 23.57 -4.55 -21.88
N GLY A 766 22.71 -4.55 -22.91
CA GLY A 766 22.97 -3.98 -24.24
C GLY A 766 22.88 -5.00 -25.39
N PRO A 767 22.95 -4.54 -26.66
CA PRO A 767 22.68 -5.36 -27.85
C PRO A 767 23.85 -6.23 -28.31
N ASP A 768 25.10 -5.78 -28.14
CA ASP A 768 26.32 -6.48 -28.61
C ASP A 768 26.58 -7.85 -27.91
N GLN A 769 25.87 -8.18 -26.83
CA GLN A 769 26.14 -9.38 -26.04
C GLN A 769 25.49 -10.63 -26.65
N LYS A 770 26.30 -11.53 -27.21
CA LYS A 770 25.85 -12.88 -27.61
C LYS A 770 25.48 -13.71 -26.38
N PHE A 771 24.19 -13.79 -26.07
CA PHE A 771 23.69 -14.61 -24.97
C PHE A 771 23.78 -16.10 -25.29
N SER A 772 24.66 -16.82 -24.59
CA SER A 772 24.67 -18.29 -24.55
C SER A 772 23.57 -18.78 -23.61
N ILE A 773 22.31 -18.74 -24.08
CA ILE A 773 21.13 -19.04 -23.26
C ILE A 773 20.95 -20.56 -23.13
N PRO A 774 20.89 -21.13 -21.90
CA PRO A 774 20.63 -22.55 -21.69
C PRO A 774 19.12 -22.84 -21.76
N TRP A 775 18.53 -22.69 -22.94
CA TRP A 775 17.07 -22.72 -23.21
C TRP A 775 16.33 -23.92 -22.62
N ASN A 776 16.99 -25.09 -22.57
CA ASN A 776 16.43 -26.34 -22.05
C ASN A 776 16.53 -26.52 -20.53
N GLN A 777 17.18 -25.61 -19.80
CA GLN A 777 17.38 -25.71 -18.33
C GLN A 777 16.64 -24.63 -17.52
N VAL A 778 16.02 -23.64 -18.16
CA VAL A 778 15.49 -22.44 -17.49
C VAL A 778 13.99 -22.32 -17.59
N ARG A 779 13.36 -21.88 -16.49
CA ARG A 779 11.90 -21.66 -16.40
C ARG A 779 11.50 -20.23 -16.78
N CYS A 780 12.39 -19.27 -16.55
CA CYS A 780 12.17 -17.85 -16.76
C CYS A 780 13.37 -17.21 -17.45
N ILE A 781 13.12 -16.34 -18.42
CA ILE A 781 14.11 -15.51 -19.09
C ILE A 781 13.66 -14.05 -19.06
N SER A 782 14.58 -13.14 -18.73
CA SER A 782 14.39 -11.69 -18.95
C SER A 782 15.60 -11.09 -19.67
N LEU A 783 15.31 -10.44 -20.81
CA LEU A 783 16.23 -9.65 -21.63
C LEU A 783 15.68 -8.23 -21.84
N VAL A 784 14.92 -7.73 -20.86
CA VAL A 784 14.28 -6.41 -20.87
C VAL A 784 15.32 -5.29 -21.00
N GLN A 785 15.01 -4.25 -21.76
CA GLN A 785 15.84 -3.03 -21.89
C GLN A 785 17.24 -3.26 -22.48
N ASN A 786 17.40 -4.26 -23.37
CA ASN A 786 18.68 -4.55 -24.04
C ASN A 786 18.85 -3.87 -25.41
N ARG A 787 17.79 -3.24 -25.96
CA ARG A 787 17.75 -2.69 -27.33
C ARG A 787 17.96 -3.76 -28.43
N LEU A 788 17.57 -5.01 -28.19
CA LEU A 788 17.78 -6.12 -29.12
C LEU A 788 17.10 -5.84 -30.47
N LEU A 789 17.88 -5.95 -31.55
CA LEU A 789 17.39 -5.97 -32.93
C LEU A 789 17.03 -7.40 -33.37
N GLU A 790 17.81 -8.39 -32.94
CA GLU A 790 17.61 -9.81 -33.26
C GLU A 790 17.14 -10.61 -32.03
N PHE A 791 16.33 -11.64 -32.27
CA PHE A 791 15.94 -12.62 -31.24
C PHE A 791 17.11 -13.60 -31.04
N PRO A 792 17.58 -13.87 -29.81
CA PRO A 792 18.72 -14.77 -29.60
C PRO A 792 18.43 -16.20 -30.08
N PRO A 793 19.35 -16.86 -30.81
CA PRO A 793 19.03 -18.11 -31.50
C PRO A 793 18.66 -19.26 -30.54
N VAL A 794 17.49 -19.87 -30.77
CA VAL A 794 17.00 -21.01 -29.99
C VAL A 794 17.53 -22.30 -30.61
N ASP A 795 18.67 -22.76 -30.09
CA ASP A 795 19.40 -23.96 -30.51
C ASP A 795 18.79 -25.28 -30.02
N SER A 796 17.91 -25.20 -29.03
CA SER A 796 17.35 -26.35 -28.30
C SER A 796 15.94 -26.03 -27.82
N ASN A 797 15.06 -27.03 -27.80
CA ASN A 797 13.62 -26.81 -27.63
C ASN A 797 13.27 -26.48 -26.15
N PRO A 798 12.72 -25.29 -25.83
CA PRO A 798 12.60 -24.78 -24.45
C PRO A 798 11.39 -25.36 -23.69
N HIS A 799 11.32 -26.69 -23.59
CA HIS A 799 10.17 -27.44 -23.05
C HIS A 799 9.73 -27.07 -21.62
N TYR A 800 10.63 -26.55 -20.78
CA TYR A 800 10.33 -26.20 -19.38
C TYR A 800 10.05 -24.69 -19.17
N MET A 801 10.20 -23.89 -20.21
CA MET A 801 10.15 -22.44 -20.11
C MET A 801 8.70 -21.95 -20.04
N ARG A 802 8.44 -21.04 -19.08
CA ARG A 802 7.10 -20.51 -18.76
C ARG A 802 7.01 -18.99 -18.91
N ILE A 803 8.10 -18.27 -18.65
CA ILE A 803 8.12 -16.80 -18.57
C ILE A 803 9.20 -16.27 -19.52
N LEU A 804 8.82 -15.34 -20.40
CA LEU A 804 9.71 -14.64 -21.33
C LEU A 804 9.44 -13.14 -21.30
N CYS A 805 10.40 -12.36 -20.79
CA CYS A 805 10.32 -10.90 -20.75
C CYS A 805 11.29 -10.28 -21.76
N LEU A 806 10.74 -9.65 -22.79
CA LEU A 806 11.43 -9.00 -23.91
C LEU A 806 11.03 -7.53 -24.08
N GLY A 807 10.33 -6.94 -23.10
CA GLY A 807 9.90 -5.55 -23.17
C GLY A 807 11.05 -4.54 -23.26
N ASN A 808 10.77 -3.37 -23.84
CA ASN A 808 11.74 -2.28 -24.07
C ASN A 808 12.95 -2.73 -24.92
N ASN A 809 12.68 -3.23 -26.13
CA ASN A 809 13.69 -3.67 -27.10
C ASN A 809 13.38 -3.08 -28.49
N MET A 810 14.12 -3.49 -29.52
CA MET A 810 13.98 -3.00 -30.89
C MET A 810 13.51 -4.12 -31.85
N LEU A 811 12.82 -5.14 -31.33
CA LEU A 811 12.45 -6.34 -32.09
C LEU A 811 11.34 -6.04 -33.09
N HIS A 812 11.46 -6.64 -34.27
CA HIS A 812 10.46 -6.63 -35.34
C HIS A 812 9.79 -8.01 -35.50
N GLU A 813 8.55 -8.00 -35.98
CA GLU A 813 7.66 -9.17 -36.08
C GLU A 813 8.25 -10.38 -36.83
N SER A 814 8.89 -10.13 -37.96
CA SER A 814 9.55 -11.12 -38.82
C SER A 814 10.66 -11.91 -38.11
N ILE A 815 11.29 -11.32 -37.10
CA ILE A 815 12.37 -11.92 -36.31
C ILE A 815 11.81 -12.78 -35.18
N ILE A 816 10.67 -12.37 -34.59
CA ILE A 816 9.99 -13.12 -33.52
C ILE A 816 9.28 -14.36 -34.10
N ALA A 817 8.63 -14.23 -35.26
CA ALA A 817 7.84 -15.27 -35.93
C ALA A 817 8.55 -16.64 -36.08
N GLY A 818 9.83 -16.61 -36.46
CA GLY A 818 10.64 -17.81 -36.67
C GLY A 818 10.87 -18.63 -35.39
N GLU A 819 11.15 -17.94 -34.28
CA GLU A 819 11.60 -18.54 -33.03
C GLU A 819 10.47 -18.78 -32.03
N ILE A 820 9.46 -17.91 -31.97
CA ILE A 820 8.46 -17.92 -30.88
C ILE A 820 7.59 -19.19 -30.86
N LYS A 821 7.36 -19.83 -32.01
CA LYS A 821 6.66 -21.12 -32.13
C LYS A 821 7.37 -22.30 -31.44
N LYS A 822 8.63 -22.15 -31.02
CA LYS A 822 9.36 -23.17 -30.24
C LYS A 822 8.91 -23.20 -28.77
N PHE A 823 8.33 -22.12 -28.25
CA PHE A 823 8.04 -21.94 -26.82
C PHE A 823 6.68 -22.52 -26.40
N ALA A 824 6.36 -23.76 -26.80
CA ALA A 824 5.05 -24.39 -26.60
C ALA A 824 4.55 -24.46 -25.13
N SER A 825 5.46 -24.35 -24.15
CA SER A 825 5.14 -24.35 -22.71
C SER A 825 4.89 -22.96 -22.11
N LEU A 826 5.09 -21.88 -22.87
CA LEU A 826 5.05 -20.50 -22.37
C LEU A 826 3.67 -20.13 -21.82
N THR A 827 3.65 -19.49 -20.65
CA THR A 827 2.44 -19.00 -19.97
C THR A 827 2.42 -17.47 -19.84
N TYR A 828 3.60 -16.82 -19.84
CA TYR A 828 3.75 -15.37 -19.71
C TYR A 828 4.72 -14.85 -20.79
N LEU A 829 4.28 -13.86 -21.57
CA LEU A 829 5.06 -13.18 -22.60
C LEU A 829 4.89 -11.66 -22.50
N ASP A 830 5.99 -10.95 -22.24
CA ASP A 830 6.07 -9.48 -22.28
C ASP A 830 6.88 -9.05 -23.52
N LEU A 831 6.21 -8.36 -24.44
CA LEU A 831 6.73 -7.80 -25.69
C LEU A 831 6.50 -6.27 -25.78
N ARG A 832 6.14 -5.59 -24.69
CA ARG A 832 5.80 -4.17 -24.71
C ARG A 832 6.99 -3.27 -25.08
N PHE A 833 6.76 -2.05 -25.58
CA PHE A 833 7.83 -1.16 -26.07
C PHE A 833 8.81 -1.88 -27.02
N ASN A 834 8.31 -2.41 -28.13
CA ASN A 834 9.10 -2.96 -29.23
C ASN A 834 8.72 -2.26 -30.55
N ARG A 835 9.16 -2.79 -31.70
CA ARG A 835 8.95 -2.20 -33.03
C ARG A 835 8.13 -3.12 -33.95
N LEU A 836 7.14 -3.80 -33.37
CA LEU A 836 6.26 -4.67 -34.15
C LEU A 836 5.37 -3.80 -35.05
N SER A 837 5.40 -4.07 -36.36
CA SER A 837 4.46 -3.45 -37.32
C SER A 837 3.17 -4.26 -37.47
N SER A 838 3.20 -5.54 -37.08
CA SER A 838 2.04 -6.41 -36.97
C SER A 838 2.32 -7.51 -35.94
N ILE A 839 1.29 -8.22 -35.50
CA ILE A 839 1.42 -9.34 -34.56
C ILE A 839 1.63 -10.62 -35.40
N PRO A 840 2.74 -11.36 -35.25
CA PRO A 840 3.00 -12.55 -36.07
C PRO A 840 2.05 -13.71 -35.72
N GLU A 841 1.51 -14.38 -36.74
CA GLU A 841 0.54 -15.49 -36.56
C GLU A 841 1.12 -16.67 -35.77
N GLU A 842 2.45 -16.86 -35.75
CA GLU A 842 3.10 -17.87 -34.91
C GLU A 842 2.83 -17.71 -33.41
N LEU A 843 2.47 -16.52 -32.92
CA LEU A 843 2.02 -16.35 -31.52
C LEU A 843 0.77 -17.18 -31.21
N CYS A 844 -0.10 -17.42 -32.20
CA CYS A 844 -1.29 -18.27 -32.08
C CYS A 844 -0.97 -19.74 -31.77
N SER A 845 0.29 -20.17 -31.92
CA SER A 845 0.73 -21.53 -31.56
C SER A 845 0.93 -21.73 -30.05
N LEU A 846 0.98 -20.65 -29.27
CA LEU A 846 1.23 -20.67 -27.83
C LEU A 846 -0.02 -21.06 -27.02
N ALA A 847 -0.53 -22.28 -27.22
CA ALA A 847 -1.75 -22.79 -26.60
C ALA A 847 -1.73 -22.90 -25.05
N ASN A 848 -0.60 -22.58 -24.41
CA ASN A 848 -0.45 -22.47 -22.96
C ASN A 848 -0.41 -21.01 -22.44
N LEU A 849 -0.43 -20.01 -23.32
CA LEU A 849 -0.26 -18.60 -22.95
C LEU A 849 -1.45 -18.09 -22.11
N GLU A 850 -1.15 -17.52 -20.95
CA GLU A 850 -2.13 -16.97 -20.01
C GLU A 850 -2.01 -15.44 -19.90
N HIS A 851 -0.83 -14.87 -20.13
CA HIS A 851 -0.57 -13.44 -20.12
C HIS A 851 0.24 -13.04 -21.35
N LEU A 852 -0.27 -12.06 -22.12
CA LEU A 852 0.39 -11.44 -23.25
C LEU A 852 0.33 -9.92 -23.12
N ASP A 853 1.50 -9.28 -23.05
CA ASP A 853 1.64 -7.83 -23.11
C ASP A 853 2.33 -7.43 -24.43
N LEU A 854 1.60 -6.67 -25.25
CA LEU A 854 2.03 -6.10 -26.53
C LEU A 854 2.00 -4.57 -26.49
N SER A 855 1.88 -3.96 -25.31
CA SER A 855 1.65 -2.52 -25.16
C SER A 855 2.76 -1.67 -25.77
N ASP A 856 2.45 -0.45 -26.19
CA ASP A 856 3.40 0.51 -26.76
C ASP A 856 4.17 -0.02 -28.00
N ASN A 857 3.59 -0.98 -28.73
CA ASN A 857 3.97 -1.33 -30.10
C ASN A 857 3.14 -0.50 -31.07
N LEU A 858 3.65 0.69 -31.39
CA LEU A 858 2.84 1.80 -31.93
C LEU A 858 2.23 1.53 -33.31
N ASP A 859 2.93 0.78 -34.15
CA ASP A 859 2.56 0.55 -35.55
C ASP A 859 1.58 -0.63 -35.74
N VAL A 860 1.26 -1.39 -34.69
CA VAL A 860 0.36 -2.55 -34.74
C VAL A 860 -1.09 -2.11 -35.01
N ASP A 861 -1.64 -2.46 -36.19
CA ASP A 861 -3.01 -2.10 -36.62
C ASP A 861 -4.03 -3.25 -36.60
N GLU A 862 -3.60 -4.53 -36.55
CA GLU A 862 -4.50 -5.69 -36.60
C GLU A 862 -4.13 -6.83 -35.63
N VAL A 863 -5.17 -7.41 -34.99
CA VAL A 863 -5.07 -8.67 -34.24
C VAL A 863 -5.26 -9.86 -35.19
N PRO A 864 -4.38 -10.89 -35.20
CA PRO A 864 -4.49 -12.02 -36.11
C PRO A 864 -5.76 -12.84 -35.94
N HIS A 865 -6.30 -13.35 -37.05
CA HIS A 865 -7.50 -14.18 -37.07
C HIS A 865 -7.38 -15.45 -36.20
N CYS A 866 -6.16 -15.96 -36.04
CA CYS A 866 -5.86 -17.15 -35.26
C CYS A 866 -5.76 -16.91 -33.73
N PHE A 867 -5.86 -15.67 -33.24
CA PHE A 867 -5.73 -15.37 -31.80
C PHE A 867 -6.75 -16.13 -30.95
N GLY A 868 -7.91 -16.48 -31.51
CA GLY A 868 -8.93 -17.30 -30.83
C GLY A 868 -8.45 -18.70 -30.39
N ASN A 869 -7.32 -19.18 -30.92
CA ASN A 869 -6.69 -20.42 -30.47
C ASN A 869 -6.04 -20.30 -29.07
N LEU A 870 -5.81 -19.08 -28.58
CA LEU A 870 -5.21 -18.79 -27.27
C LEU A 870 -6.24 -18.93 -26.13
N ILE A 871 -6.93 -20.07 -26.08
CA ILE A 871 -8.08 -20.32 -25.19
C ILE A 871 -7.78 -20.22 -23.68
N LYS A 872 -6.51 -20.21 -23.27
CA LYS A 872 -6.06 -20.02 -21.89
C LYS A 872 -5.71 -18.57 -21.54
N LEU A 873 -5.75 -17.65 -22.49
CA LEU A 873 -5.34 -16.26 -22.29
C LEU A 873 -6.28 -15.55 -21.31
N LYS A 874 -5.73 -15.13 -20.16
CA LYS A 874 -6.41 -14.42 -19.08
C LYS A 874 -6.17 -12.91 -19.15
N PHE A 875 -5.01 -12.50 -19.64
CA PHE A 875 -4.57 -11.11 -19.71
C PHE A 875 -4.05 -10.80 -21.12
N LEU A 876 -4.62 -9.78 -21.76
CA LEU A 876 -4.21 -9.27 -23.07
C LEU A 876 -4.06 -7.74 -23.00
N TYR A 877 -2.83 -7.25 -23.00
CA TYR A 877 -2.56 -5.81 -23.03
C TYR A 877 -2.14 -5.36 -24.44
N LEU A 878 -2.91 -4.43 -24.98
CA LEU A 878 -2.75 -3.75 -26.27
C LEU A 878 -2.79 -2.21 -26.04
N GLU A 879 -2.46 -1.76 -24.82
CA GLU A 879 -2.37 -0.35 -24.44
C GLU A 879 -1.35 0.36 -25.36
N SER A 880 -1.59 1.59 -25.80
CA SER A 880 -0.68 2.33 -26.69
C SER A 880 -0.39 1.68 -28.07
N THR A 881 -1.29 0.82 -28.59
CA THR A 881 -1.24 0.32 -29.98
C THR A 881 -2.13 1.14 -30.94
N SER A 882 -2.10 0.85 -32.24
CA SER A 882 -2.92 1.54 -33.27
C SER A 882 -4.01 0.66 -33.89
N ILE A 883 -4.56 -0.29 -33.11
CA ILE A 883 -5.53 -1.31 -33.57
C ILE A 883 -6.75 -0.69 -34.27
N GLN A 884 -6.88 -0.98 -35.56
CA GLN A 884 -8.01 -0.66 -36.43
C GLN A 884 -8.79 -1.91 -36.87
N ARG A 885 -8.22 -3.12 -36.75
CA ARG A 885 -8.90 -4.38 -37.10
C ARG A 885 -8.72 -5.44 -36.02
N ILE A 886 -9.82 -6.13 -35.72
CA ILE A 886 -9.84 -7.41 -35.00
C ILE A 886 -10.85 -8.29 -35.73
N PRO A 887 -10.47 -9.46 -36.28
CA PRO A 887 -11.41 -10.34 -36.98
C PRO A 887 -12.58 -10.80 -36.10
N GLU A 888 -13.69 -11.18 -36.73
CA GLU A 888 -14.89 -11.61 -36.00
C GLU A 888 -14.63 -12.87 -35.18
N ARG A 889 -15.27 -12.94 -34.01
CA ARG A 889 -15.28 -14.09 -33.08
C ARG A 889 -13.96 -14.34 -32.35
N VAL A 890 -12.88 -13.62 -32.67
CA VAL A 890 -11.58 -13.74 -32.00
C VAL A 890 -11.73 -13.46 -30.51
N ILE A 891 -12.29 -12.30 -30.14
CA ILE A 891 -12.43 -11.89 -28.73
C ILE A 891 -13.40 -12.81 -27.99
N SER A 892 -14.56 -13.09 -28.56
CA SER A 892 -15.57 -13.95 -27.95
C SER A 892 -15.13 -15.42 -27.80
N SER A 893 -14.10 -15.88 -28.50
CA SER A 893 -13.52 -17.22 -28.32
C SER A 893 -12.53 -17.34 -27.15
N LEU A 894 -11.97 -16.23 -26.64
CA LEU A 894 -11.04 -16.20 -25.50
C LEU A 894 -11.77 -16.40 -24.16
N LYS A 895 -12.31 -17.60 -23.93
CA LYS A 895 -13.19 -17.88 -22.77
C LYS A 895 -12.51 -17.82 -21.39
N ALA A 896 -11.17 -17.81 -21.33
CA ALA A 896 -10.41 -17.59 -20.09
C ALA A 896 -10.15 -16.10 -19.77
N LEU A 897 -10.49 -15.17 -20.66
CA LEU A 897 -10.09 -13.76 -20.59
C LEU A 897 -10.70 -13.03 -19.38
N GLN A 898 -9.84 -12.38 -18.60
CA GLN A 898 -10.18 -11.61 -17.40
C GLN A 898 -9.83 -10.14 -17.54
N VAL A 899 -8.76 -9.80 -18.25
CA VAL A 899 -8.35 -8.42 -18.52
C VAL A 899 -8.04 -8.25 -20.00
N ILE A 900 -8.62 -7.24 -20.60
CA ILE A 900 -8.17 -6.69 -21.88
C ILE A 900 -8.07 -5.17 -21.78
N ASP A 901 -6.98 -4.60 -22.27
CA ASP A 901 -6.86 -3.16 -22.45
C ASP A 901 -6.43 -2.87 -23.88
N PHE A 902 -7.19 -2.05 -24.60
CA PHE A 902 -6.89 -1.61 -25.96
C PHE A 902 -7.02 -0.08 -26.09
N ARG A 903 -6.84 0.65 -24.99
CA ARG A 903 -6.72 2.12 -25.03
C ARG A 903 -5.51 2.52 -25.87
N THR A 904 -5.66 3.61 -26.60
CA THR A 904 -4.57 4.27 -27.31
C THR A 904 -4.58 5.76 -27.02
N ASP A 905 -3.39 6.36 -27.00
CA ASP A 905 -3.20 7.82 -27.04
C ASP A 905 -2.88 8.32 -28.48
N PHE A 906 -2.67 7.42 -29.44
CA PHE A 906 -2.14 7.71 -30.78
C PHE A 906 -3.20 8.19 -31.77
N PHE A 907 -2.82 9.06 -32.71
CA PHE A 907 -3.73 9.82 -33.57
C PHE A 907 -4.47 9.00 -34.65
N SER A 908 -4.29 7.68 -34.69
CA SER A 908 -5.07 6.76 -35.52
C SER A 908 -6.52 6.67 -35.04
N PRO A 909 -7.53 6.99 -35.87
CA PRO A 909 -8.93 6.85 -35.48
C PRO A 909 -9.36 5.38 -35.47
N VAL A 910 -10.17 5.00 -34.49
CA VAL A 910 -10.71 3.64 -34.36
C VAL A 910 -12.02 3.52 -35.16
N PRO A 911 -12.17 2.53 -36.07
CA PRO A 911 -13.42 2.33 -36.80
C PRO A 911 -14.60 2.10 -35.86
N LYS A 912 -15.72 2.81 -36.09
CA LYS A 912 -16.87 2.81 -35.17
C LYS A 912 -17.51 1.43 -35.04
N GLU A 913 -17.51 0.70 -36.15
CA GLU A 913 -18.00 -0.67 -36.29
C GLU A 913 -17.11 -1.68 -35.54
N LEU A 914 -15.83 -1.35 -35.29
CA LEU A 914 -14.95 -2.17 -34.47
C LEU A 914 -15.37 -2.10 -33.00
N LEU A 915 -15.50 -0.89 -32.45
CA LEU A 915 -15.81 -0.71 -31.02
C LEU A 915 -17.14 -1.37 -30.64
N SER A 916 -18.22 -1.10 -31.38
CA SER A 916 -19.54 -1.69 -31.13
C SER A 916 -19.49 -3.22 -31.14
N ARG A 917 -18.84 -3.83 -32.15
CA ARG A 917 -18.66 -5.29 -32.22
C ARG A 917 -17.78 -5.84 -31.10
N MET A 918 -16.70 -5.15 -30.73
CA MET A 918 -15.85 -5.55 -29.60
C MET A 918 -16.63 -5.57 -28.28
N LEU A 919 -17.42 -4.53 -27.99
CA LEU A 919 -18.24 -4.48 -26.78
C LEU A 919 -19.26 -5.64 -26.74
N GLN A 920 -19.86 -5.97 -27.88
CA GLN A 920 -20.77 -7.12 -28.03
C GLN A 920 -20.05 -8.47 -27.83
N GLU A 921 -18.85 -8.68 -28.41
CA GLU A 921 -18.08 -9.90 -28.22
C GLU A 921 -17.57 -10.07 -26.77
N LEU A 922 -17.12 -8.98 -26.13
CA LEU A 922 -16.71 -8.95 -24.72
C LEU A 922 -17.89 -9.31 -23.78
N GLY A 923 -19.11 -8.92 -24.14
CA GLY A 923 -20.34 -9.30 -23.43
C GLY A 923 -20.61 -10.81 -23.39
N THR A 924 -19.89 -11.62 -24.18
CA THR A 924 -20.00 -13.09 -24.18
C THR A 924 -18.96 -13.81 -23.29
N ILE A 925 -18.15 -13.06 -22.53
CA ILE A 925 -17.05 -13.59 -21.72
C ILE A 925 -17.45 -13.59 -20.23
N PRO A 926 -17.62 -14.77 -19.59
CA PRO A 926 -18.26 -14.90 -18.28
C PRO A 926 -17.36 -14.52 -17.09
N HIS A 927 -16.07 -14.28 -17.30
CA HIS A 927 -15.06 -14.08 -16.25
C HIS A 927 -14.23 -12.79 -16.44
N LEU A 928 -14.72 -11.89 -17.29
CA LEU A 928 -14.12 -10.58 -17.52
C LEU A 928 -14.14 -9.77 -16.21
N LYS A 929 -12.99 -9.25 -15.78
CA LYS A 929 -12.79 -8.46 -14.55
C LYS A 929 -12.38 -7.01 -14.82
N ALA A 930 -11.74 -6.73 -15.95
CA ALA A 930 -11.42 -5.37 -16.39
C ALA A 930 -11.44 -5.24 -17.92
N VAL A 931 -11.92 -4.08 -18.39
CA VAL A 931 -11.79 -3.64 -19.79
C VAL A 931 -11.19 -2.23 -19.81
N GLY A 932 -10.17 -2.01 -20.63
CA GLY A 932 -9.72 -0.68 -21.04
C GLY A 932 -10.18 -0.39 -22.47
N ILE A 933 -10.96 0.68 -22.67
CA ILE A 933 -11.54 1.04 -23.97
C ILE A 933 -11.27 2.50 -24.36
N ILE A 934 -11.26 2.76 -25.67
CA ILE A 934 -11.37 4.10 -26.26
C ILE A 934 -12.74 4.27 -26.91
N VAL A 935 -13.34 5.47 -26.78
CA VAL A 935 -14.59 5.86 -27.45
C VAL A 935 -14.35 7.18 -28.18
N GLU A 936 -14.53 7.16 -29.50
CA GLU A 936 -14.25 8.31 -30.36
C GLU A 936 -15.53 8.91 -30.97
N TYR A 937 -15.59 10.24 -31.05
CA TYR A 937 -16.64 11.06 -31.68
C TYR A 937 -18.06 10.99 -31.07
N ASN A 938 -18.51 9.85 -30.54
CA ASN A 938 -19.89 9.68 -30.04
C ASN A 938 -19.93 8.89 -28.72
N ILE A 939 -20.12 9.60 -27.61
CA ILE A 939 -20.22 9.03 -26.26
C ILE A 939 -21.37 8.01 -26.09
N LEU A 940 -22.41 8.06 -26.93
CA LEU A 940 -23.56 7.15 -26.85
C LEU A 940 -23.19 5.67 -27.10
N GLN A 941 -22.02 5.38 -27.69
CA GLN A 941 -21.52 3.99 -27.85
C GLN A 941 -21.27 3.29 -26.51
N LEU A 942 -21.07 4.03 -25.41
CA LEU A 942 -20.95 3.46 -24.06
C LEU A 942 -22.18 2.61 -23.64
N ARG A 943 -23.35 2.85 -24.25
CA ARG A 943 -24.57 2.06 -24.02
C ARG A 943 -24.41 0.58 -24.37
N GLU A 944 -23.58 0.24 -25.35
CA GLU A 944 -23.28 -1.16 -25.70
C GLU A 944 -22.38 -1.84 -24.66
N GLY A 945 -21.53 -1.05 -23.97
CA GLY A 945 -20.62 -1.53 -22.92
C GLY A 945 -21.19 -1.53 -21.51
N ASN A 946 -22.48 -1.19 -21.31
CA ASN A 946 -23.02 -0.84 -19.98
C ASN A 946 -22.84 -1.92 -18.89
N TYR A 947 -22.85 -3.20 -19.28
CA TYR A 947 -22.70 -4.35 -18.38
C TYR A 947 -21.24 -4.82 -18.20
N LEU A 948 -20.29 -4.26 -18.97
CA LEU A 948 -18.89 -4.66 -18.94
C LEU A 948 -18.16 -4.01 -17.74
N PRO A 949 -17.11 -4.66 -17.20
CA PRO A 949 -16.27 -4.07 -16.16
C PRO A 949 -15.26 -3.09 -16.76
N ILE A 950 -15.75 -2.04 -17.43
CA ILE A 950 -14.90 -0.97 -17.97
C ILE A 950 -14.21 -0.26 -16.79
N ARG A 951 -12.89 -0.47 -16.72
CA ARG A 951 -11.99 0.01 -15.67
C ARG A 951 -11.19 1.21 -16.12
N TYR A 952 -10.88 1.29 -17.41
CA TYR A 952 -10.13 2.40 -17.99
C TYR A 952 -10.89 2.91 -19.22
N LEU A 953 -11.11 4.23 -19.31
CA LEU A 953 -11.88 4.83 -20.40
C LEU A 953 -11.12 6.03 -20.99
N ASN A 954 -10.85 6.00 -22.28
CA ASN A 954 -10.40 7.18 -23.04
C ASN A 954 -11.57 7.73 -23.89
N LEU A 955 -12.03 8.95 -23.59
CA LEU A 955 -13.02 9.68 -24.38
C LEU A 955 -12.30 10.68 -25.29
N ARG A 956 -12.52 10.58 -26.61
CA ARG A 956 -11.72 11.34 -27.57
C ARG A 956 -12.52 11.91 -28.73
N GLY A 957 -12.06 13.05 -29.25
CA GLY A 957 -12.56 13.63 -30.51
C GLY A 957 -14.06 13.96 -30.49
N LEU A 958 -14.66 14.05 -29.30
CA LEU A 958 -16.06 14.43 -29.13
C LEU A 958 -16.23 15.89 -29.59
N GLU A 959 -17.18 16.13 -30.50
CA GLU A 959 -17.56 17.48 -30.94
C GLU A 959 -18.92 17.81 -30.33
N THR A 960 -18.92 18.62 -29.27
CA THR A 960 -20.13 19.03 -28.54
C THR A 960 -19.99 20.45 -28.02
N HIS A 961 -21.09 21.12 -27.67
CA HIS A 961 -21.00 22.39 -26.97
C HIS A 961 -20.43 22.19 -25.55
N ALA A 962 -21.01 21.23 -24.83
CA ALA A 962 -20.65 20.82 -23.49
C ALA A 962 -20.69 19.29 -23.35
N LEU A 963 -19.84 18.74 -22.49
CA LEU A 963 -19.89 17.33 -22.08
C LEU A 963 -20.51 17.23 -20.68
N ASN A 964 -21.61 16.49 -20.51
CA ASN A 964 -22.15 16.24 -19.18
C ASN A 964 -21.60 14.92 -18.62
N PHE A 965 -21.05 14.95 -17.41
CA PHE A 965 -20.60 13.72 -16.74
C PHE A 965 -21.79 12.83 -16.33
N SER A 966 -23.03 13.31 -16.35
CA SER A 966 -24.23 12.47 -16.21
C SER A 966 -24.36 11.45 -17.35
N ASP A 967 -23.86 11.74 -18.56
CA ASP A 967 -23.82 10.78 -19.67
C ASP A 967 -22.97 9.55 -19.29
N ILE A 968 -21.80 9.79 -18.67
CA ILE A 968 -20.88 8.75 -18.18
C ILE A 968 -21.47 8.05 -16.95
N LEU A 969 -21.96 8.82 -15.96
CA LEU A 969 -22.55 8.32 -14.71
C LEU A 969 -23.90 7.63 -14.89
N SER A 970 -24.51 7.70 -16.07
CA SER A 970 -25.67 6.88 -16.44
C SER A 970 -25.32 5.38 -16.41
N HIS A 971 -24.05 5.04 -16.62
CA HIS A 971 -23.55 3.67 -16.72
C HIS A 971 -23.08 3.08 -15.37
N ASP A 972 -23.32 1.79 -15.16
CA ASP A 972 -22.96 1.13 -13.90
C ASP A 972 -21.45 0.92 -13.71
N PHE A 973 -20.69 0.79 -14.80
CA PHE A 973 -19.23 0.69 -14.72
C PHE A 973 -18.60 1.97 -14.15
N ALA A 974 -19.14 3.15 -14.47
CA ALA A 974 -18.62 4.44 -14.00
C ALA A 974 -18.72 4.58 -12.47
N ARG A 975 -19.71 3.92 -11.86
CA ARG A 975 -19.97 3.94 -10.42
C ARG A 975 -19.13 2.92 -9.64
N ARG A 976 -18.77 1.79 -10.27
CA ARG A 976 -18.26 0.59 -9.59
C ARG A 976 -16.88 0.10 -10.00
N ASN A 977 -16.48 0.35 -11.26
CA ASN A 977 -15.33 -0.30 -11.89
C ASN A 977 -14.30 0.69 -12.44
N LEU A 978 -14.76 1.86 -12.91
CA LEU A 978 -13.94 2.87 -13.56
C LEU A 978 -12.92 3.44 -12.58
N TYR A 979 -11.65 3.20 -12.87
CA TYR A 979 -10.48 3.59 -12.08
C TYR A 979 -9.75 4.79 -12.72
N GLU A 980 -9.73 4.86 -14.05
CA GLU A 980 -9.09 5.93 -14.82
C GLU A 980 -10.02 6.45 -15.92
N LEU A 981 -10.15 7.78 -16.01
CA LEU A 981 -10.87 8.48 -17.07
C LEU A 981 -9.93 9.47 -17.76
N ARG A 982 -9.68 9.26 -19.05
CA ARG A 982 -9.01 10.21 -19.94
C ARG A 982 -10.05 10.92 -20.80
N ILE A 983 -9.93 12.23 -20.95
CA ILE A 983 -10.71 13.03 -21.88
C ILE A 983 -9.73 13.84 -22.72
N GLN A 984 -9.59 13.48 -23.99
CA GLN A 984 -8.48 13.89 -24.84
C GLN A 984 -8.96 14.49 -26.16
N MET A 985 -8.39 15.62 -26.58
CA MET A 985 -8.56 16.19 -27.94
C MET A 985 -10.02 16.48 -28.34
N CYS A 986 -10.94 16.60 -27.36
CA CYS A 986 -12.36 16.89 -27.61
C CYS A 986 -12.58 18.39 -27.88
N LYS A 987 -13.45 18.71 -28.84
CA LYS A 987 -13.91 20.08 -29.12
C LYS A 987 -15.16 20.35 -28.31
N MET A 988 -14.98 20.99 -27.16
CA MET A 988 -16.05 21.40 -26.25
C MET A 988 -15.64 22.65 -25.47
N LYS A 989 -16.61 23.48 -25.09
CA LYS A 989 -16.37 24.73 -24.34
C LYS A 989 -16.55 24.57 -22.84
N GLU A 990 -17.37 23.61 -22.43
CA GLU A 990 -17.81 23.44 -21.05
C GLU A 990 -17.81 21.94 -20.68
N ILE A 991 -17.42 21.63 -19.44
CA ILE A 991 -17.72 20.35 -18.81
C ILE A 991 -18.81 20.62 -17.76
N ILE A 992 -19.92 19.89 -17.84
CA ILE A 992 -21.04 20.01 -16.89
C ILE A 992 -21.00 18.81 -15.94
N LEU A 993 -21.04 19.13 -14.65
CA LEU A 993 -21.03 18.18 -13.54
C LEU A 993 -22.36 18.36 -12.79
N SER A 994 -23.38 17.62 -13.19
CA SER A 994 -24.74 17.72 -12.63
C SER A 994 -25.18 16.41 -11.97
N GLN A 995 -25.50 16.45 -10.68
CA GLN A 995 -26.07 15.30 -9.97
C GLN A 995 -27.59 15.42 -9.91
N GLU A 996 -28.29 14.85 -10.90
CA GLU A 996 -29.77 14.81 -10.92
C GLU A 996 -30.37 13.87 -9.84
N LEU A 997 -29.55 12.95 -9.31
CA LEU A 997 -29.93 11.96 -8.29
C LEU A 997 -28.97 12.03 -7.09
N ALA A 998 -29.41 12.70 -6.03
CA ALA A 998 -28.64 12.97 -4.81
C ALA A 998 -28.49 11.75 -3.89
N GLN A 999 -27.91 10.65 -4.39
CA GLN A 999 -27.56 9.47 -3.61
C GLN A 999 -26.09 9.05 -3.86
N PRO A 1000 -25.38 8.48 -2.85
CA PRO A 1000 -24.00 8.00 -3.01
C PRO A 1000 -23.82 6.91 -4.07
N SER A 1001 -24.89 6.22 -4.46
CA SER A 1001 -24.91 5.24 -5.56
C SER A 1001 -24.64 5.84 -6.95
N CYS A 1002 -24.63 7.17 -7.08
CA CYS A 1002 -24.55 7.89 -8.35
C CYS A 1002 -23.23 8.66 -8.57
N CYS A 1003 -22.20 8.44 -7.76
CA CYS A 1003 -20.88 9.06 -7.90
C CYS A 1003 -19.83 8.11 -8.52
N PHE A 1004 -18.64 8.61 -8.82
CA PHE A 1004 -17.50 7.81 -9.29
C PHE A 1004 -16.79 7.11 -8.11
N GLY A 1005 -17.41 6.05 -7.56
CA GLY A 1005 -16.95 5.37 -6.35
C GLY A 1005 -15.57 4.68 -6.42
N THR A 1006 -14.98 4.56 -7.61
CA THR A 1006 -13.66 3.94 -7.84
C THR A 1006 -12.67 4.79 -8.63
N LEU A 1007 -13.08 5.96 -9.14
CA LEU A 1007 -12.21 6.77 -10.00
C LEU A 1007 -11.07 7.37 -9.20
N ASN A 1008 -9.85 6.99 -9.56
CA ASN A 1008 -8.63 7.38 -8.87
C ASN A 1008 -7.78 8.35 -9.71
N GLN A 1009 -7.92 8.32 -11.03
CA GLN A 1009 -7.16 9.16 -11.96
C GLN A 1009 -8.07 9.83 -12.99
N LEU A 1010 -7.91 11.15 -13.18
CA LEU A 1010 -8.61 11.95 -14.18
C LEU A 1010 -7.60 12.76 -15.01
N LEU A 1011 -7.58 12.51 -16.32
CA LEU A 1011 -6.75 13.23 -17.29
C LEU A 1011 -7.62 14.08 -18.21
N LEU A 1012 -7.36 15.39 -18.25
CA LEU A 1012 -7.88 16.34 -19.23
C LEU A 1012 -6.73 16.77 -20.14
N PHE A 1013 -6.75 16.37 -21.42
CA PHE A 1013 -5.62 16.57 -22.33
C PHE A 1013 -6.04 17.24 -23.64
N HIS A 1014 -5.35 18.31 -24.03
CA HIS A 1014 -5.53 19.01 -25.31
C HIS A 1014 -6.99 19.46 -25.55
N LEU A 1015 -7.66 19.91 -24.50
CA LEU A 1015 -9.03 20.43 -24.56
C LEU A 1015 -9.00 21.94 -24.88
N SER A 1016 -8.48 22.29 -26.05
CA SER A 1016 -8.08 23.66 -26.41
C SER A 1016 -9.23 24.67 -26.50
N ASP A 1017 -10.49 24.21 -26.53
CA ASP A 1017 -11.68 25.06 -26.48
C ASP A 1017 -12.34 25.17 -25.10
N LEU A 1018 -11.94 24.34 -24.13
CA LEU A 1018 -12.54 24.28 -22.79
C LEU A 1018 -12.27 25.58 -22.02
N ARG A 1019 -13.34 26.19 -21.49
CA ARG A 1019 -13.34 27.47 -20.77
C ARG A 1019 -13.68 27.30 -19.30
N GLU A 1020 -14.70 26.51 -19.00
CA GLU A 1020 -15.24 26.36 -17.64
C GLU A 1020 -15.61 24.90 -17.34
N ILE A 1021 -15.48 24.53 -16.06
CA ILE A 1021 -15.99 23.29 -15.48
C ILE A 1021 -17.15 23.68 -14.54
N ILE A 1022 -18.37 23.46 -15.00
CA ILE A 1022 -19.61 23.94 -14.39
C ILE A 1022 -20.16 22.88 -13.43
N TRP A 1023 -20.20 23.22 -12.14
CA TRP A 1023 -20.80 22.38 -11.10
C TRP A 1023 -22.28 22.76 -10.92
N MET A 1024 -23.18 21.77 -10.90
CA MET A 1024 -24.62 21.96 -10.78
C MET A 1024 -25.20 21.10 -9.66
N LYS A 1025 -25.43 21.71 -8.49
CA LYS A 1025 -26.03 21.08 -7.29
C LYS A 1025 -25.28 19.82 -6.79
N THR A 1026 -23.98 19.73 -7.06
CA THR A 1026 -23.08 18.66 -6.64
C THR A 1026 -21.73 19.26 -6.25
N SER A 1027 -20.93 18.54 -5.46
CA SER A 1027 -19.59 18.98 -5.07
C SER A 1027 -18.49 18.03 -5.54
N PRO A 1028 -17.22 18.46 -5.55
CA PRO A 1028 -16.10 17.57 -5.84
C PRO A 1028 -16.00 16.42 -4.83
N THR A 1029 -16.26 16.72 -3.55
CA THR A 1029 -16.34 15.74 -2.46
C THR A 1029 -17.38 14.65 -2.72
N SER A 1030 -18.58 15.01 -3.18
CA SER A 1030 -19.65 14.03 -3.44
C SER A 1030 -19.44 13.22 -4.72
N LEU A 1031 -18.85 13.83 -5.75
CA LEU A 1031 -18.75 13.25 -7.10
C LEU A 1031 -17.51 12.39 -7.31
N PHE A 1032 -16.38 12.77 -6.70
CA PHE A 1032 -15.06 12.17 -6.89
C PHE A 1032 -14.39 11.75 -5.56
N PRO A 1033 -15.03 10.91 -4.73
CA PRO A 1033 -14.61 10.64 -3.35
C PRO A 1033 -13.28 9.88 -3.20
N ARG A 1034 -12.64 9.44 -4.29
CA ARG A 1034 -11.36 8.68 -4.30
C ARG A 1034 -10.35 9.16 -5.35
N LEU A 1035 -10.59 10.31 -5.97
CA LEU A 1035 -9.72 10.87 -7.00
C LEU A 1035 -8.42 11.35 -6.38
N ALA A 1036 -7.31 10.67 -6.69
CA ALA A 1036 -5.99 10.92 -6.12
C ALA A 1036 -5.02 11.61 -7.08
N CYS A 1037 -5.18 11.44 -8.40
CA CYS A 1037 -4.42 12.15 -9.41
C CYS A 1037 -5.34 12.91 -10.36
N LEU A 1038 -5.11 14.22 -10.49
CA LEU A 1038 -5.74 15.09 -11.47
C LEU A 1038 -4.64 15.69 -12.37
N THR A 1039 -4.73 15.42 -13.67
CA THR A 1039 -3.77 15.94 -14.66
C THR A 1039 -4.51 16.77 -15.72
N VAL A 1040 -4.09 18.01 -15.93
CA VAL A 1040 -4.73 18.98 -16.84
C VAL A 1040 -3.67 19.59 -17.76
N LEU A 1041 -3.62 19.13 -19.01
CA LEU A 1041 -2.57 19.47 -19.98
C LEU A 1041 -3.14 20.07 -21.26
N PHE A 1042 -2.51 21.14 -21.77
CA PHE A 1042 -2.86 21.84 -23.02
C PHE A 1042 -4.32 22.34 -23.11
N CYS A 1043 -4.95 22.58 -21.96
CA CYS A 1043 -6.30 23.13 -21.84
C CYS A 1043 -6.25 24.67 -21.88
N GLY A 1044 -5.72 25.24 -22.97
CA GLY A 1044 -5.22 26.63 -23.03
C GLY A 1044 -6.22 27.75 -22.71
N LYS A 1045 -7.54 27.49 -22.76
CA LYS A 1045 -8.62 28.46 -22.44
C LYS A 1045 -9.24 28.29 -21.05
N LEU A 1046 -8.84 27.25 -20.30
CA LEU A 1046 -9.30 26.99 -18.94
C LEU A 1046 -8.49 27.86 -17.98
N ASN A 1047 -9.15 28.70 -17.19
CA ASN A 1047 -8.53 29.70 -16.33
C ASN A 1047 -8.73 29.45 -14.83
N ASP A 1048 -9.45 28.40 -14.43
CA ASP A 1048 -9.84 28.11 -13.05
C ASP A 1048 -9.80 26.61 -12.75
N LEU A 1049 -9.07 26.23 -11.69
CA LEU A 1049 -9.06 24.88 -11.12
C LEU A 1049 -9.33 24.89 -9.60
N SER A 1050 -9.92 25.97 -9.08
CA SER A 1050 -10.16 26.17 -7.63
C SER A 1050 -11.05 25.10 -6.99
N TRP A 1051 -11.83 24.36 -7.80
CA TRP A 1051 -12.63 23.23 -7.34
C TRP A 1051 -11.78 22.03 -6.87
N ALA A 1052 -10.52 21.92 -7.32
CA ALA A 1052 -9.63 20.82 -6.93
C ALA A 1052 -9.23 20.87 -5.44
N MET A 1053 -9.36 22.04 -4.78
CA MET A 1053 -9.16 22.16 -3.32
C MET A 1053 -10.15 21.30 -2.52
N TYR A 1054 -11.35 21.04 -3.06
CA TYR A 1054 -12.40 20.28 -2.38
C TYR A 1054 -12.38 18.78 -2.74
N LEU A 1055 -11.25 18.26 -3.29
CA LEU A 1055 -11.08 16.83 -3.52
C LEU A 1055 -10.43 16.18 -2.28
N PRO A 1056 -11.15 15.32 -1.54
CA PRO A 1056 -10.71 14.86 -0.21
C PRO A 1056 -9.48 13.94 -0.24
N CYS A 1057 -9.21 13.28 -1.38
CA CYS A 1057 -8.13 12.30 -1.53
C CYS A 1057 -7.06 12.72 -2.55
N LEU A 1058 -7.08 13.95 -3.05
CA LEU A 1058 -6.15 14.40 -4.09
C LEU A 1058 -4.71 14.44 -3.56
N GLU A 1059 -3.85 13.58 -4.08
CA GLU A 1059 -2.42 13.50 -3.72
C GLU A 1059 -1.51 14.12 -4.78
N GLN A 1060 -1.91 14.09 -6.05
CA GLN A 1060 -1.15 14.62 -7.19
C GLN A 1060 -1.99 15.58 -8.05
N LEU A 1061 -1.44 16.76 -8.35
CA LEU A 1061 -2.03 17.73 -9.27
C LEU A 1061 -0.97 18.19 -10.27
N ILE A 1062 -1.17 17.87 -11.55
CA ILE A 1062 -0.27 18.21 -12.65
C ILE A 1062 -1.00 19.13 -13.62
N ILE A 1063 -0.45 20.33 -13.84
CA ILE A 1063 -1.01 21.37 -14.71
C ILE A 1063 0.04 21.74 -15.76
N GLY A 1064 -0.37 21.83 -17.03
CA GLY A 1064 0.55 22.06 -18.14
C GLY A 1064 -0.07 22.82 -19.30
N GLY A 1065 0.61 23.85 -19.83
CA GLY A 1065 0.20 24.53 -21.06
C GLY A 1065 -1.18 25.22 -21.00
N CYS A 1066 -1.65 25.59 -19.80
CA CYS A 1066 -2.90 26.31 -19.59
C CYS A 1066 -2.70 27.82 -19.80
N SER A 1067 -2.48 28.22 -21.06
CA SER A 1067 -1.94 29.54 -21.42
C SER A 1067 -2.71 30.77 -20.91
N LEU A 1068 -4.04 30.70 -20.70
CA LEU A 1068 -4.83 31.84 -20.16
C LEU A 1068 -5.00 31.81 -18.63
N MET A 1069 -4.40 30.86 -17.92
CA MET A 1069 -4.52 30.73 -16.47
C MET A 1069 -3.64 31.75 -15.75
N GLN A 1070 -4.23 32.87 -15.30
CA GLN A 1070 -3.52 33.91 -14.54
C GLN A 1070 -3.38 33.59 -13.05
N GLN A 1071 -4.34 32.84 -12.49
CA GLN A 1071 -4.29 32.31 -11.13
C GLN A 1071 -4.97 30.94 -11.08
N THR A 1072 -4.35 29.96 -10.43
CA THR A 1072 -4.84 28.57 -10.45
C THR A 1072 -5.97 28.34 -9.44
N PHE A 1073 -5.82 28.90 -8.23
CA PHE A 1073 -6.75 28.69 -7.11
C PHE A 1073 -7.24 30.02 -6.52
N LEU A 1074 -8.55 30.25 -6.57
CA LEU A 1074 -9.24 31.42 -6.05
C LEU A 1074 -9.93 31.08 -4.73
N SER A 1075 -9.74 31.93 -3.72
CA SER A 1075 -10.22 31.73 -2.35
C SER A 1075 -11.67 32.18 -2.12
N ASP A 1076 -12.23 32.98 -3.03
CA ASP A 1076 -13.60 33.49 -2.93
C ASP A 1076 -14.23 33.54 -4.33
N ARG A 1077 -15.42 32.96 -4.48
CA ARG A 1077 -16.18 32.95 -5.74
C ARG A 1077 -17.37 33.87 -5.59
N GLY A 1078 -17.37 35.00 -6.29
CA GLY A 1078 -18.53 35.89 -6.39
C GLY A 1078 -19.77 35.28 -7.09
N ASP A 1079 -19.67 34.06 -7.62
CA ASP A 1079 -20.75 33.34 -8.32
C ASP A 1079 -21.11 32.00 -7.65
N ASN A 1080 -22.42 31.75 -7.56
CA ASN A 1080 -23.04 30.57 -6.95
C ASN A 1080 -22.88 29.29 -7.79
N LYS A 1081 -21.65 28.79 -7.96
CA LYS A 1081 -21.37 27.58 -8.78
C LYS A 1081 -20.98 26.32 -8.00
N CYS A 1082 -20.48 26.38 -6.77
CA CYS A 1082 -20.19 25.18 -5.95
C CYS A 1082 -20.83 25.29 -4.56
N SER A 1083 -21.41 24.19 -4.06
CA SER A 1083 -22.20 24.18 -2.81
C SER A 1083 -21.37 24.16 -1.52
N GLU A 1084 -20.06 23.97 -1.59
CA GLU A 1084 -19.16 23.83 -0.43
C GLU A 1084 -18.46 25.16 -0.06
N GLN A 1085 -19.20 26.27 -0.06
CA GLN A 1085 -18.68 27.60 0.30
C GLN A 1085 -18.14 27.71 1.75
N ASN A 1086 -18.41 26.72 2.60
CA ASN A 1086 -18.01 26.70 4.02
C ASN A 1086 -16.83 25.75 4.35
N SER A 1087 -16.26 25.02 3.38
CA SER A 1087 -15.09 24.15 3.63
C SER A 1087 -13.76 24.91 3.66
N SER A 1088 -12.80 24.40 4.43
CA SER A 1088 -11.44 24.96 4.56
C SER A 1088 -10.74 25.10 3.21
N LYS A 1089 -10.07 26.25 2.99
CA LYS A 1089 -9.31 26.59 1.77
C LYS A 1089 -7.96 25.86 1.76
N THR A 1090 -8.00 24.54 1.71
CA THR A 1090 -6.87 23.67 2.07
C THR A 1090 -6.85 22.45 1.17
N PHE A 1091 -5.67 22.09 0.66
CA PHE A 1091 -5.43 20.77 0.07
C PHE A 1091 -4.99 19.78 1.16
N PRO A 1092 -5.86 18.90 1.69
CA PRO A 1092 -5.52 18.08 2.86
C PRO A 1092 -4.46 17.01 2.56
N CYS A 1093 -4.52 16.42 1.37
CA CYS A 1093 -3.74 15.24 0.97
C CYS A 1093 -2.72 15.52 -0.15
N LEU A 1094 -2.68 16.72 -0.74
CA LEU A 1094 -1.85 17.01 -1.90
C LEU A 1094 -0.37 16.98 -1.52
N LYS A 1095 0.36 16.00 -2.04
CA LYS A 1095 1.80 15.77 -1.84
C LYS A 1095 2.64 16.35 -2.98
N TYR A 1096 2.08 16.39 -4.20
CA TYR A 1096 2.78 16.86 -5.40
C TYR A 1096 1.94 17.85 -6.19
N LEU A 1097 2.54 19.00 -6.48
CA LEU A 1097 2.00 20.00 -7.40
C LEU A 1097 3.05 20.31 -8.46
N ARG A 1098 2.75 20.02 -9.73
CA ARG A 1098 3.52 20.52 -10.88
C ARG A 1098 2.69 21.51 -11.67
N ILE A 1099 3.27 22.67 -11.99
CA ILE A 1099 2.71 23.63 -12.93
C ILE A 1099 3.78 23.93 -13.99
N SER A 1100 3.44 23.73 -15.25
CA SER A 1100 4.39 23.78 -16.37
C SER A 1100 3.86 24.57 -17.57
N ARG A 1101 4.69 25.38 -18.23
CA ARG A 1101 4.36 26.13 -19.47
C ARG A 1101 3.09 26.98 -19.36
N CYS A 1102 2.78 27.45 -18.14
CA CYS A 1102 1.62 28.30 -17.84
C CYS A 1102 2.04 29.77 -17.95
N VAL A 1103 2.35 30.21 -19.17
CA VAL A 1103 3.07 31.47 -19.44
C VAL A 1103 2.45 32.74 -18.87
N SER A 1104 1.12 32.81 -18.70
CA SER A 1104 0.43 33.97 -18.11
C SER A 1104 0.12 33.84 -16.61
N LEU A 1105 0.59 32.79 -15.93
CA LEU A 1105 0.35 32.56 -14.51
C LEU A 1105 1.12 33.57 -13.66
N VAL A 1106 0.41 34.45 -12.95
CA VAL A 1106 1.02 35.48 -12.09
C VAL A 1106 1.14 35.00 -10.63
N ASN A 1107 0.20 34.17 -10.18
CA ASN A 1107 0.10 33.67 -8.81
C ASN A 1107 -0.48 32.25 -8.80
N ILE A 1108 0.06 31.34 -7.99
CA ILE A 1108 -0.52 29.99 -7.89
C ILE A 1108 -1.91 30.05 -7.24
N GLY A 1109 -2.07 30.82 -6.16
CA GLY A 1109 -3.36 30.95 -5.48
C GLY A 1109 -3.37 32.01 -4.39
N ASP A 1110 -4.56 32.29 -3.87
CA ASP A 1110 -4.72 33.32 -2.84
C ASP A 1110 -3.99 32.95 -1.53
N PRO A 1111 -3.59 33.93 -0.69
CA PRO A 1111 -2.73 33.68 0.48
C PRO A 1111 -3.36 32.86 1.60
N ASP A 1112 -4.67 32.61 1.54
CA ASP A 1112 -5.41 31.74 2.47
C ASP A 1112 -5.39 30.27 2.02
N VAL A 1113 -4.92 29.97 0.80
CA VAL A 1113 -4.87 28.62 0.25
C VAL A 1113 -3.69 27.86 0.86
N THR A 1114 -3.97 26.75 1.53
CA THR A 1114 -3.01 26.04 2.40
C THR A 1114 -2.65 24.64 1.89
N PHE A 1115 -1.39 24.27 2.07
CA PHE A 1115 -0.76 23.05 1.52
C PHE A 1115 -0.09 22.19 2.61
N PRO A 1116 -0.84 21.70 3.62
CA PRO A 1116 -0.28 21.02 4.80
C PRO A 1116 0.43 19.68 4.52
N SER A 1117 0.13 19.02 3.40
CA SER A 1117 0.72 17.73 3.02
C SER A 1117 1.70 17.79 1.85
N LEU A 1118 2.03 18.97 1.32
CA LEU A 1118 2.86 19.11 0.13
C LEU A 1118 4.31 18.74 0.41
N GLU A 1119 4.84 17.79 -0.37
CA GLU A 1119 6.18 17.20 -0.26
C GLU A 1119 7.08 17.64 -1.43
N ARG A 1120 6.55 17.80 -2.65
CA ARG A 1120 7.28 18.32 -3.82
C ARG A 1120 6.47 19.35 -4.62
N LEU A 1121 7.10 20.45 -5.01
CA LEU A 1121 6.54 21.52 -5.85
C LEU A 1121 7.44 21.74 -7.07
N GLU A 1122 6.85 21.79 -8.27
CA GLU A 1122 7.60 21.96 -9.53
C GLU A 1122 6.99 23.07 -10.39
N LEU A 1123 7.81 24.03 -10.80
CA LEU A 1123 7.41 25.26 -11.48
C LEU A 1123 8.31 25.53 -12.70
N ASP A 1124 7.79 25.24 -13.88
CA ASP A 1124 8.53 25.05 -15.13
C ASP A 1124 7.94 25.97 -16.22
N ASP A 1125 8.71 26.87 -16.83
CA ASP A 1125 8.23 27.81 -17.87
C ASP A 1125 6.97 28.63 -17.46
N CYS A 1126 6.92 29.06 -16.20
CA CYS A 1126 5.83 29.87 -15.64
C CYS A 1126 6.14 31.39 -15.80
N GLN A 1127 6.18 31.86 -17.05
CA GLN A 1127 6.85 33.10 -17.43
C GLN A 1127 6.38 34.41 -16.77
N GLU A 1128 5.17 34.52 -16.21
CA GLU A 1128 4.71 35.73 -15.50
C GLU A 1128 4.65 35.58 -13.96
N LEU A 1129 5.14 34.46 -13.43
CA LEU A 1129 4.95 34.09 -12.02
C LEU A 1129 5.73 35.02 -11.08
N LYS A 1130 4.98 35.64 -10.16
CA LYS A 1130 5.50 36.60 -9.19
C LYS A 1130 5.18 36.21 -7.75
N ARG A 1131 4.18 35.38 -7.49
CA ARG A 1131 3.73 35.06 -6.11
C ARG A 1131 3.40 33.59 -5.88
N LEU A 1132 3.67 33.14 -4.67
CA LEU A 1132 3.26 31.85 -4.12
C LEU A 1132 2.32 32.11 -2.91
N PRO A 1133 1.36 31.21 -2.60
CA PRO A 1133 0.44 31.35 -1.46
C PRO A 1133 1.10 31.14 -0.07
N PHE A 1134 2.43 31.10 -0.01
CA PHE A 1134 3.20 30.77 1.19
C PHE A 1134 3.55 32.03 1.99
N ARG A 1135 2.81 32.25 3.07
CA ARG A 1135 3.13 33.21 4.14
C ARG A 1135 3.76 32.49 5.32
N THR A 1136 4.32 33.26 6.24
CA THR A 1136 4.90 32.80 7.51
C THR A 1136 3.98 31.82 8.28
N ASN A 1137 2.65 32.01 8.23
CA ASN A 1137 1.66 31.13 8.89
C ASN A 1137 1.11 29.99 8.00
N SER A 1138 1.37 29.98 6.69
CA SER A 1138 0.87 28.99 5.71
C SER A 1138 1.96 28.15 5.04
N LEU A 1139 3.20 28.19 5.55
CA LEU A 1139 4.35 27.44 5.01
C LEU A 1139 4.06 25.93 4.91
N PRO A 1140 4.34 25.28 3.75
CA PRO A 1140 4.15 23.84 3.57
C PRO A 1140 5.24 23.07 4.31
N ARG A 1141 5.06 22.82 5.61
CA ARG A 1141 6.12 22.28 6.49
C ARG A 1141 6.67 20.90 6.08
N LYS A 1142 5.91 20.11 5.29
CA LYS A 1142 6.36 18.82 4.73
C LYS A 1142 7.19 18.95 3.44
N LEU A 1143 7.30 20.15 2.86
CA LEU A 1143 7.99 20.33 1.59
C LEU A 1143 9.45 19.89 1.72
N GLN A 1144 9.88 18.98 0.85
CA GLN A 1144 11.24 18.48 0.78
C GLN A 1144 11.96 19.11 -0.42
N VAL A 1145 11.27 19.26 -1.55
CA VAL A 1145 11.84 19.80 -2.78
C VAL A 1145 10.96 20.87 -3.44
N LEU A 1146 11.61 21.94 -3.88
CA LEU A 1146 11.12 22.94 -4.83
C LEU A 1146 11.99 22.90 -6.10
N GLU A 1147 11.43 22.48 -7.22
CA GLU A 1147 12.05 22.51 -8.56
C GLU A 1147 11.53 23.77 -9.28
N ILE A 1148 12.40 24.71 -9.66
CA ILE A 1148 12.00 25.96 -10.37
C ILE A 1148 13.12 26.53 -11.24
N ASP A 1149 12.75 27.11 -12.38
CA ASP A 1149 13.71 27.79 -13.26
C ASP A 1149 14.27 29.08 -12.63
N VAL A 1150 15.54 29.39 -12.93
CA VAL A 1150 16.27 30.54 -12.36
C VAL A 1150 15.51 31.86 -12.53
N LYS A 1151 14.97 32.10 -13.73
CA LYS A 1151 14.33 33.38 -14.08
C LYS A 1151 13.05 33.57 -13.28
N SER A 1152 12.25 32.52 -13.11
CA SER A 1152 11.04 32.56 -12.29
C SER A 1152 11.38 32.70 -10.80
N TRP A 1153 12.38 32.00 -10.28
CA TRP A 1153 12.83 32.16 -8.89
C TRP A 1153 13.30 33.59 -8.57
N GLU A 1154 14.07 34.23 -9.45
CA GLU A 1154 14.51 35.63 -9.28
C GLU A 1154 13.35 36.64 -9.23
N ARG A 1155 12.20 36.32 -9.82
CA ARG A 1155 11.02 37.19 -9.93
C ARG A 1155 9.97 36.97 -8.82
N LEU A 1156 10.18 36.02 -7.91
CA LEU A 1156 9.22 35.74 -6.84
C LEU A 1156 9.27 36.81 -5.72
N GLU A 1157 8.18 37.55 -5.60
CA GLU A 1157 7.83 38.43 -4.48
C GLU A 1157 7.41 37.58 -3.26
N LEU A 1158 8.34 37.32 -2.34
CA LEU A 1158 8.14 36.48 -1.15
C LEU A 1158 8.41 37.23 0.16
N GLU A 1159 7.69 36.87 1.22
CA GLU A 1159 8.07 37.20 2.61
C GLU A 1159 9.46 36.61 2.91
N GLU A 1160 10.30 37.33 3.65
CA GLU A 1160 11.68 36.92 3.96
C GLU A 1160 11.76 35.53 4.64
N CYS A 1161 10.84 35.27 5.58
CA CYS A 1161 10.69 33.96 6.23
C CYS A 1161 10.31 32.84 5.24
N ALA A 1162 9.46 33.14 4.25
CA ALA A 1162 9.07 32.18 3.22
C ALA A 1162 10.20 31.92 2.22
N LYS A 1163 10.92 32.98 1.81
CA LYS A 1163 12.09 32.86 0.93
C LYS A 1163 13.19 32.01 1.57
N SER A 1164 13.52 32.27 2.84
CA SER A 1164 14.46 31.48 3.63
C SER A 1164 14.03 30.00 3.73
N PHE A 1165 12.77 29.74 4.09
CA PHE A 1165 12.24 28.37 4.18
C PHE A 1165 12.35 27.58 2.86
N LEU A 1166 12.07 28.22 1.72
CA LEU A 1166 12.12 27.60 0.39
C LEU A 1166 13.55 27.44 -0.14
N GLN A 1167 14.45 28.39 0.15
CA GLN A 1167 15.82 28.38 -0.38
C GLN A 1167 16.64 27.17 0.11
N HIS A 1168 16.34 26.64 1.30
CA HIS A 1168 16.92 25.37 1.79
C HIS A 1168 16.38 24.09 1.10
N ARG A 1169 15.46 24.22 0.14
CA ARG A 1169 14.77 23.11 -0.55
C ARG A 1169 14.85 23.24 -2.07
N LEU A 1170 15.65 24.17 -2.57
CA LEU A 1170 15.65 24.64 -3.95
C LEU A 1170 16.56 23.75 -4.82
N GLU A 1171 15.94 22.90 -5.65
CA GLU A 1171 16.58 22.26 -6.80
C GLU A 1171 16.48 23.23 -8.00
N ILE A 1172 17.57 23.97 -8.29
CA ILE A 1172 17.63 24.82 -9.48
C ILE A 1172 17.83 23.95 -10.71
N VAL A 1173 16.94 24.10 -11.69
CA VAL A 1173 17.10 23.52 -13.03
C VAL A 1173 17.65 24.61 -13.94
N GLU A 1174 18.87 24.43 -14.46
CA GLU A 1174 19.37 25.24 -15.58
C GLU A 1174 18.55 24.95 -16.85
N ASP A 1175 18.42 25.92 -17.76
CA ASP A 1175 17.62 25.77 -18.98
C ASP A 1175 18.16 24.63 -19.89
N ILE A 1176 17.60 23.42 -19.77
CA ILE A 1176 17.83 22.34 -20.73
C ILE A 1176 16.97 22.64 -21.98
N PRO A 1177 17.58 22.85 -23.17
CA PRO A 1177 16.90 23.38 -24.36
C PRO A 1177 16.06 22.36 -25.16
#